data_AF-K9CYN7-F1
#
_entry.id   AF-K9CYN7-F1
#
_cell.length_a   1.000
_cell.length_b   1.000
_cell.length_c   1.000
_cell.angle_alpha   90.00
_cell.angle_beta   90.00
_cell.angle_gamma   90.00
#
_symmetry.space_group_name_H-M   'P 1'
#
loop_
_entity.id
_entity.type
_entity.pdbx_description
1 polymer ?
#
loop_
_entity_poly.entity_id
_entity_poly.type
_entity_poly.pdbx_seq_one_letter_code
_entity_poly.pdbx_strand_id
1 'polypeptide(L)'
;MEAEESVVSKRLMAFWRKQDRQGAQAYAEELREEDGNPWQQVLRSYDALWELDDLAAQHDVPDRFRPNIWWMRGPFPGNFGDILTPYVLWHAFGIIPRWIAANRSQGLCIGSIAKFARKGTMVWGSGMPRASDPLAANAVWAAVRGPLSREAVLASGGDIPEIYGDGAVLLPEIYAPQVEKTHRIGIIPHVLQEQQLRDALEKAGKTHEVKVISLLAADFADIERVIRDIISCEEIVSTSLHGVIVSHAYGVPCQSARIIAPEEDAEDSFKMRDYKASVGLEDGPIGIPESFTDMDWLDARQCRLPPRPINTAALRAAFPFDTPEKERRAAAEAAEAEKALRQKANAALFLARDHVRDGQHDAAKQASSDRQLQVAQPQLLLIHVAALIQSGEADAIAAFAHDAIDLPVEPAIKFAMLRQLALSGHAELAASILIPQVDLRSHHAFVRVKRLILVNVSTPDLRDRLRKTIGTEGQTKVVPMQARPTEFRFQKPPAQNIWGSVRLEAAPATPAHHAAQLRAEADAFQAKMTTPRQPGVLEYHDVYTDARGQVWRTDGSFLVYRSAPVENFAPIPAASFDIAFAANRGSRGIYHWLVDYLPMFAWIMDEKAAGRPVPPILINAGNGSFERQSLDLLGLSDDIVEVVAGAPVKVERLITSRVGFRGMVGWQHLESVFSPIIERALALAKEQDVILPRRVYISRRAVPRRPMLNESHIEDHARSAGFEILDFATLPLWHQIAISHNAETIMSPHGAGLSHLIFAKPGTQVIELLPIQDGTYQLRFNYARLSILKGLDYTAWLEPQQPQINEWQVDTSRFPPFLDDLLASKVR
;
A
#
# COMPACT_ATOMS: atom_id res chain seq x y z
N MET A 1 4.08 -5.16 63.28
CA MET A 1 4.79 -4.67 62.07
C MET A 1 4.93 -5.73 60.97
N GLU A 2 5.87 -6.68 61.00
CA GLU A 2 6.07 -7.63 59.86
C GLU A 2 4.82 -8.47 59.52
N ALA A 3 4.08 -8.93 60.54
CA ALA A 3 2.84 -9.68 60.33
C ALA A 3 1.74 -8.82 59.68
N GLU A 4 1.65 -7.54 60.04
CA GLU A 4 0.68 -6.57 59.53
C GLU A 4 1.06 -6.11 58.11
N GLU A 5 2.35 -5.87 57.85
CA GLU A 5 2.89 -5.59 56.52
C GLU A 5 2.55 -6.70 55.51
N SER A 6 2.66 -7.96 55.94
CA SER A 6 2.25 -9.11 55.13
C SER A 6 0.75 -9.09 54.81
N VAL A 7 -0.12 -8.63 55.72
CA VAL A 7 -1.57 -8.52 55.49
C VAL A 7 -1.88 -7.41 54.48
N VAL A 8 -1.31 -6.21 54.68
CA VAL A 8 -1.46 -5.07 53.77
C VAL A 8 -0.99 -5.43 52.36
N SER A 9 0.20 -5.99 52.25
CA SER A 9 0.79 -6.46 51.00
C SER A 9 -0.09 -7.52 50.30
N LYS A 10 -0.62 -8.51 51.04
CA LYS A 10 -1.55 -9.51 50.47
C LYS A 10 -2.82 -8.88 49.91
N ARG A 11 -3.37 -7.87 50.58
CA ARG A 11 -4.59 -7.17 50.14
C ARG A 11 -4.34 -6.32 48.90
N LEU A 12 -3.25 -5.55 48.86
CA LEU A 12 -2.82 -4.80 47.66
C LEU A 12 -2.55 -5.74 46.47
N MET A 13 -1.91 -6.90 46.70
CA MET A 13 -1.73 -7.93 45.66
C MET A 13 -3.05 -8.50 45.17
N ALA A 14 -4.08 -8.60 46.01
CA ALA A 14 -5.39 -9.09 45.60
C ALA A 14 -6.05 -8.13 44.61
N PHE A 15 -5.95 -6.82 44.86
CA PHE A 15 -6.40 -5.80 43.91
C PHE A 15 -5.62 -5.86 42.60
N TRP A 16 -4.28 -5.90 42.66
CA TRP A 16 -3.43 -6.05 41.46
C TRP A 16 -3.82 -7.27 40.60
N ARG A 17 -4.02 -8.43 41.22
CA ARG A 17 -4.40 -9.66 40.51
C ARG A 17 -5.78 -9.58 39.86
N LYS A 18 -6.70 -8.81 40.47
CA LYS A 18 -8.05 -8.56 39.93
C LYS A 18 -8.08 -7.40 38.94
N GLN A 19 -6.96 -6.70 38.77
CA GLN A 19 -6.87 -5.45 38.00
C GLN A 19 -7.87 -4.39 38.52
N ASP A 20 -8.13 -4.41 39.83
CA ASP A 20 -9.07 -3.51 40.51
C ASP A 20 -8.33 -2.26 41.03
N ARG A 21 -8.08 -1.32 40.12
CA ARG A 21 -7.32 -0.10 40.41
C ARG A 21 -8.05 0.84 41.36
N GLN A 22 -9.37 0.98 41.20
CA GLN A 22 -10.19 1.84 42.07
C GLN A 22 -10.21 1.30 43.51
N GLY A 23 -10.39 -0.01 43.68
CA GLY A 23 -10.31 -0.64 45.00
C GLY A 23 -8.92 -0.51 45.63
N ALA A 24 -7.85 -0.62 44.84
CA ALA A 24 -6.48 -0.40 45.31
C ALA A 24 -6.27 1.04 45.80
N GLN A 25 -6.75 2.04 45.04
CA GLN A 25 -6.61 3.46 45.38
C GLN A 25 -7.35 3.83 46.66
N ALA A 26 -8.60 3.40 46.80
CA ALA A 26 -9.38 3.62 48.02
C ALA A 26 -8.70 3.01 49.24
N TYR A 27 -8.19 1.78 49.12
CA TYR A 27 -7.47 1.13 50.23
C TYR A 27 -6.12 1.82 50.54
N ALA A 28 -5.42 2.33 49.52
CA ALA A 28 -4.20 3.10 49.72
C ALA A 28 -4.46 4.44 50.43
N GLU A 29 -5.58 5.11 50.15
CA GLU A 29 -6.01 6.31 50.85
C GLU A 29 -6.29 6.04 52.33
N GLU A 30 -7.04 4.97 52.65
CA GLU A 30 -7.26 4.53 54.04
C GLU A 30 -5.94 4.32 54.80
N LEU A 31 -4.96 3.66 54.17
CA LEU A 31 -3.65 3.39 54.79
C LEU A 31 -2.81 4.65 55.01
N ARG A 32 -2.99 5.70 54.19
CA ARG A 32 -2.25 6.97 54.33
C ARG A 32 -2.76 7.82 55.49
N GLU A 33 -3.99 7.59 55.94
CA GLU A 33 -4.59 8.29 57.09
C GLU A 33 -4.11 7.75 58.45
N GLU A 34 -3.43 6.60 58.48
CA GLU A 34 -2.83 6.06 59.71
C GLU A 34 -1.68 6.95 60.22
N ASP A 35 -1.71 7.23 61.53
CA ASP A 35 -0.75 8.14 62.18
C ASP A 35 0.69 7.66 61.99
N GLY A 36 1.58 8.58 61.60
CA GLY A 36 2.97 8.28 61.26
C GLY A 36 3.21 7.61 59.89
N ASN A 37 2.18 7.34 59.10
CA ASN A 37 2.24 6.77 57.74
C ASN A 37 3.20 5.56 57.60
N PRO A 38 3.00 4.47 58.38
CA PRO A 38 3.90 3.33 58.39
C PRO A 38 3.91 2.56 57.05
N TRP A 39 2.89 2.75 56.20
CA TRP A 39 2.70 2.00 54.95
C TRP A 39 3.30 2.67 53.71
N GLN A 40 3.85 3.88 53.84
CA GLN A 40 4.31 4.68 52.71
C GLN A 40 5.20 3.90 51.73
N GLN A 41 6.18 3.16 52.25
CA GLN A 41 7.12 2.40 51.43
C GLN A 41 6.45 1.22 50.70
N VAL A 42 5.52 0.54 51.37
CA VAL A 42 4.72 -0.51 50.75
C VAL A 42 3.91 0.09 49.60
N LEU A 43 3.19 1.18 49.85
CA LEU A 43 2.35 1.85 48.85
C LEU A 43 3.16 2.29 47.63
N ARG A 44 4.32 2.95 47.80
CA ARG A 44 5.20 3.33 46.69
C ARG A 44 5.57 2.15 45.79
N SER A 45 5.89 1.00 46.38
CA SER A 45 6.20 -0.22 45.64
C SER A 45 5.04 -0.71 44.77
N TYR A 46 3.80 -0.55 45.22
CA TYR A 46 2.60 -0.97 44.48
C TYR A 46 2.17 0.08 43.46
N ASP A 47 2.29 1.35 43.78
CA ASP A 47 2.03 2.46 42.85
C ASP A 47 2.93 2.34 41.61
N ALA A 48 4.22 2.00 41.80
CA ALA A 48 5.16 1.73 40.71
C ALA A 48 4.72 0.60 39.74
N LEU A 49 3.88 -0.35 40.18
CA LEU A 49 3.34 -1.35 39.25
C LEU A 49 2.27 -0.77 38.33
N TRP A 50 1.40 0.09 38.87
CA TRP A 50 0.39 0.79 38.09
C TRP A 50 1.02 1.83 37.14
N GLU A 51 2.11 2.47 37.55
CA GLU A 51 2.87 3.38 36.69
C GLU A 51 3.40 2.69 35.43
N LEU A 52 3.75 1.40 35.48
CA LEU A 52 4.12 0.63 34.28
C LEU A 52 2.92 0.41 33.35
N ASP A 53 1.71 0.21 33.89
CA ASP A 53 0.49 0.13 33.07
C ASP A 53 0.18 1.47 32.41
N ASP A 54 0.34 2.57 33.14
CA ASP A 54 0.15 3.94 32.63
C ASP A 54 1.18 4.28 31.56
N LEU A 55 2.46 3.97 31.79
CA LEU A 55 3.53 4.20 30.83
C LEU A 55 3.28 3.42 29.53
N ALA A 56 2.81 2.18 29.62
CA ALA A 56 2.46 1.39 28.45
C ALA A 56 1.26 1.95 27.68
N ALA A 57 0.25 2.48 28.39
CA ALA A 57 -0.87 3.16 27.75
C ALA A 57 -0.43 4.48 27.09
N GLN A 58 0.41 5.26 27.76
CA GLN A 58 0.93 6.53 27.25
C GLN A 58 1.76 6.37 25.98
N HIS A 59 2.47 5.25 25.84
CA HIS A 59 3.33 4.94 24.70
C HIS A 59 2.72 3.95 23.69
N ASP A 60 1.41 3.67 23.80
CA ASP A 60 0.68 2.74 22.92
C ASP A 60 1.38 1.38 22.74
N VAL A 61 1.98 0.85 23.82
CA VAL A 61 2.79 -0.38 23.76
C VAL A 61 1.89 -1.61 23.57
N PRO A 62 1.99 -2.33 22.44
CA PRO A 62 1.17 -3.52 22.19
C PRO A 62 1.40 -4.63 23.22
N ASP A 63 0.35 -5.40 23.53
CA ASP A 63 0.37 -6.47 24.55
C ASP A 63 1.49 -7.50 24.37
N ARG A 64 1.87 -7.80 23.12
CA ARG A 64 2.98 -8.73 22.80
C ARG A 64 4.35 -8.24 23.29
N PHE A 65 4.52 -6.92 23.47
CA PHE A 65 5.71 -6.29 24.05
C PHE A 65 5.54 -5.98 25.54
N ARG A 66 4.56 -6.63 26.18
CA ARG A 66 4.28 -6.53 27.61
C ARG A 66 4.31 -7.92 28.29
N PRO A 67 5.47 -8.61 28.26
CA PRO A 67 5.61 -9.95 28.81
C PRO A 67 5.41 -9.95 30.33
N ASN A 68 4.90 -11.06 30.84
CA ASN A 68 4.72 -11.28 32.27
C ASN A 68 6.06 -11.66 32.90
N ILE A 69 6.67 -10.75 33.65
CA ILE A 69 8.02 -10.91 34.23
C ILE A 69 7.93 -10.80 35.75
N TRP A 70 8.79 -11.55 36.44
CA TRP A 70 8.87 -11.47 37.90
C TRP A 70 10.21 -10.87 38.31
N TRP A 71 10.15 -9.94 39.27
CA TRP A 71 11.28 -9.44 40.02
C TRP A 71 10.90 -9.31 41.49
N MET A 72 11.91 -9.28 42.35
CA MET A 72 11.73 -9.15 43.79
C MET A 72 11.27 -7.73 44.14
N ARG A 73 10.44 -7.58 45.17
CA ARG A 73 9.87 -6.29 45.60
C ARG A 73 10.09 -6.01 47.10
N GLY A 74 10.68 -6.96 47.82
CA GLY A 74 10.94 -6.89 49.25
C GLY A 74 12.44 -6.91 49.54
N PRO A 75 12.93 -6.20 50.58
CA PRO A 75 12.17 -5.38 51.53
C PRO A 75 11.56 -4.12 50.88
N PHE A 76 10.45 -3.61 51.42
CA PHE A 76 9.79 -2.42 50.88
C PHE A 76 10.58 -1.14 51.18
N PRO A 77 10.60 -0.16 50.27
CA PRO A 77 9.79 -0.06 49.03
C PRO A 77 10.31 -0.93 47.87
N GLY A 78 11.53 -1.43 47.99
CA GLY A 78 12.24 -2.21 47.00
C GLY A 78 13.74 -1.97 47.17
N ASN A 79 14.54 -2.84 46.52
CA ASN A 79 15.96 -2.62 46.35
C ASN A 79 16.24 -2.19 44.91
N PHE A 80 17.11 -1.21 44.74
CA PHE A 80 17.63 -0.73 43.46
C PHE A 80 17.82 -1.87 42.46
N GLY A 81 18.56 -2.91 42.84
CA GLY A 81 18.87 -4.03 41.95
C GLY A 81 17.66 -4.83 41.48
N ASP A 82 16.64 -4.97 42.32
CA ASP A 82 15.49 -5.80 42.00
C ASP A 82 14.52 -5.09 41.04
N ILE A 83 14.46 -3.75 41.10
CA ILE A 83 13.59 -2.94 40.25
C ILE A 83 14.25 -2.50 38.93
N LEU A 84 15.51 -2.86 38.68
CA LEU A 84 16.19 -2.57 37.41
C LEU A 84 15.56 -3.27 36.21
N THR A 85 14.88 -4.41 36.43
CA THR A 85 14.27 -5.18 35.33
C THR A 85 13.32 -4.33 34.49
N PRO A 86 12.23 -3.74 35.03
CA PRO A 86 11.34 -2.90 34.23
C PRO A 86 12.04 -1.70 33.58
N TYR A 87 13.01 -1.08 34.26
CA TYR A 87 13.76 0.07 33.72
C TYR A 87 14.60 -0.31 32.50
N VAL A 88 15.40 -1.37 32.61
CA VAL A 88 16.27 -1.84 31.51
C VAL A 88 15.44 -2.36 30.35
N LEU A 89 14.37 -3.12 30.61
CA LEU A 89 13.53 -3.66 29.54
C LEU A 89 12.84 -2.55 28.73
N TRP A 90 12.35 -1.52 29.42
CA TRP A 90 11.72 -0.39 28.76
C TRP A 90 12.71 0.38 27.91
N HIS A 91 13.78 0.87 28.52
CA HIS A 91 14.68 1.79 27.84
C HIS A 91 15.61 1.12 26.83
N ALA A 92 16.06 -0.12 27.06
CA ALA A 92 16.94 -0.81 26.12
C ALA A 92 16.20 -1.52 25.00
N PHE A 93 14.98 -2.01 25.24
CA PHE A 93 14.28 -2.92 24.32
C PHE A 93 12.88 -2.46 23.92
N GLY A 94 12.35 -1.38 24.49
CA GLY A 94 10.99 -0.89 24.24
C GLY A 94 9.91 -1.82 24.81
N ILE A 95 10.24 -2.59 25.86
CA ILE A 95 9.35 -3.56 26.50
C ILE A 95 8.91 -3.04 27.85
N ILE A 96 7.59 -3.02 28.11
CA ILE A 96 7.06 -2.66 29.42
C ILE A 96 6.46 -3.91 30.07
N PRO A 97 7.18 -4.58 30.98
CA PRO A 97 6.75 -5.85 31.53
C PRO A 97 5.55 -5.70 32.46
N ARG A 98 4.77 -6.76 32.58
CA ARG A 98 3.74 -6.90 33.62
C ARG A 98 4.29 -7.72 34.77
N TRP A 99 4.21 -7.17 35.98
CA TRP A 99 4.63 -7.93 37.15
C TRP A 99 3.67 -9.08 37.43
N ILE A 100 4.20 -10.30 37.54
CA ILE A 100 3.44 -11.47 37.98
C ILE A 100 4.27 -12.31 38.95
N ALA A 101 3.63 -13.06 39.84
CA ALA A 101 4.31 -13.99 40.72
C ALA A 101 5.21 -14.98 39.95
N ALA A 102 6.38 -15.31 40.52
CA ALA A 102 7.40 -16.17 39.91
C ALA A 102 6.88 -17.47 39.29
N ASN A 103 5.85 -18.09 39.87
CA ASN A 103 5.25 -19.34 39.38
C ASN A 103 4.44 -19.23 38.09
N ARG A 104 4.16 -18.01 37.64
CA ARG A 104 3.46 -17.72 36.39
C ARG A 104 4.27 -16.83 35.47
N SER A 105 5.54 -16.60 35.80
CA SER A 105 6.40 -15.70 35.05
C SER A 105 6.91 -16.35 33.77
N GLN A 106 6.92 -15.58 32.69
CA GLN A 106 7.55 -15.92 31.42
C GLN A 106 9.06 -15.64 31.46
N GLY A 107 9.52 -14.78 32.37
CA GLY A 107 10.85 -14.19 32.31
C GLY A 107 11.52 -13.87 33.63
N LEU A 108 12.83 -14.07 33.69
CA LEU A 108 13.72 -13.63 34.77
C LEU A 108 14.93 -12.91 34.17
N CYS A 109 15.11 -11.64 34.53
CA CYS A 109 16.12 -10.78 33.91
C CYS A 109 17.24 -10.41 34.88
N ILE A 110 17.04 -9.38 35.72
CA ILE A 110 18.11 -8.85 36.56
C ILE A 110 18.01 -9.40 38.00
N GLY A 111 19.16 -9.63 38.62
CA GLY A 111 19.26 -10.04 40.03
C GLY A 111 19.57 -11.52 40.26
N SER A 112 19.60 -11.91 41.53
CA SER A 112 19.95 -13.28 41.97
C SER A 112 18.70 -14.18 42.06
N ILE A 113 17.93 -14.24 40.98
CA ILE A 113 16.60 -14.86 40.93
C ILE A 113 16.50 -16.05 39.98
N ALA A 114 17.59 -16.46 39.33
CA ALA A 114 17.61 -17.58 38.37
C ALA A 114 17.04 -18.90 38.95
N LYS A 115 17.18 -19.13 40.26
CA LYS A 115 16.62 -20.30 40.96
C LYS A 115 15.10 -20.42 40.91
N PHE A 116 14.39 -19.35 40.54
CA PHE A 116 12.94 -19.36 40.39
C PHE A 116 12.49 -19.78 38.98
N ALA A 117 13.43 -20.02 38.07
CA ALA A 117 13.16 -20.47 36.71
C ALA A 117 12.42 -21.81 36.72
N ARG A 118 11.46 -21.94 35.82
CA ARG A 118 10.70 -23.17 35.58
C ARG A 118 10.81 -23.55 34.11
N LYS A 119 10.18 -24.66 33.73
CA LYS A 119 10.03 -25.07 32.34
C LYS A 119 9.53 -23.92 31.47
N GLY A 120 10.28 -23.58 30.43
CA GLY A 120 9.95 -22.52 29.47
C GLY A 120 10.13 -21.09 29.97
N THR A 121 10.54 -20.87 31.23
CA THR A 121 10.91 -19.52 31.69
C THR A 121 12.15 -19.05 30.92
N MET A 122 12.08 -17.86 30.34
CA MET A 122 13.20 -17.23 29.64
C MET A 122 14.09 -16.54 30.66
N VAL A 123 15.37 -16.88 30.70
CA VAL A 123 16.34 -16.31 31.64
C VAL A 123 17.40 -15.53 30.88
N TRP A 124 17.58 -14.26 31.26
CA TRP A 124 18.51 -13.34 30.60
C TRP A 124 19.28 -12.50 31.62
N GLY A 125 20.56 -12.82 31.81
CA GLY A 125 21.50 -12.08 32.66
C GLY A 125 21.37 -12.33 34.17
N SER A 126 20.34 -13.06 34.60
CA SER A 126 20.13 -13.38 36.02
C SER A 126 21.19 -14.37 36.52
N GLY A 127 21.51 -14.28 37.81
CA GLY A 127 22.34 -15.25 38.52
C GLY A 127 21.59 -15.90 39.69
N MET A 128 22.32 -16.64 40.53
CA MET A 128 21.79 -17.30 41.72
C MET A 128 22.53 -16.85 43.00
N PRO A 129 21.89 -16.97 44.17
CA PRO A 129 22.52 -16.68 45.46
C PRO A 129 23.59 -17.71 45.86
N ARG A 130 23.41 -18.99 45.54
CA ARG A 130 24.29 -20.09 45.95
C ARG A 130 24.43 -21.11 44.82
N ALA A 131 25.60 -21.75 44.73
CA ALA A 131 25.84 -22.83 43.75
C ALA A 131 24.89 -24.03 43.93
N SER A 132 24.40 -24.27 45.14
CA SER A 132 23.53 -25.40 45.49
C SER A 132 22.04 -25.13 45.20
N ASP A 133 21.68 -23.95 44.69
CA ASP A 133 20.28 -23.65 44.37
C ASP A 133 19.81 -24.51 43.18
N PRO A 134 18.64 -25.17 43.25
CA PRO A 134 18.16 -26.00 42.15
C PRO A 134 17.76 -25.15 40.94
N LEU A 135 18.18 -25.57 39.74
CA LEU A 135 17.86 -24.91 38.48
C LEU A 135 17.05 -25.81 37.55
N ALA A 136 16.13 -25.22 36.80
CA ALA A 136 15.34 -25.95 35.82
C ALA A 136 16.12 -26.12 34.50
N ALA A 137 16.47 -27.37 34.16
CA ALA A 137 17.15 -27.73 32.91
C ALA A 137 16.42 -27.23 31.65
N ASN A 138 15.08 -27.22 31.70
CA ASN A 138 14.19 -26.91 30.59
C ASN A 138 13.67 -25.46 30.60
N ALA A 139 14.32 -24.57 31.33
CA ALA A 139 14.20 -23.13 31.10
C ALA A 139 14.94 -22.73 29.81
N VAL A 140 14.59 -21.59 29.24
CA VAL A 140 15.26 -21.03 28.07
C VAL A 140 16.38 -20.12 28.57
N TRP A 141 17.59 -20.65 28.67
CA TRP A 141 18.76 -19.93 29.19
C TRP A 141 19.46 -19.17 28.08
N ALA A 142 19.20 -17.87 27.99
CA ALA A 142 19.73 -17.04 26.91
C ALA A 142 21.07 -16.38 27.28
N ALA A 143 21.22 -15.95 28.53
CA ALA A 143 22.45 -15.46 29.13
C ALA A 143 22.36 -15.55 30.67
N VAL A 144 23.49 -15.62 31.37
CA VAL A 144 23.56 -15.59 32.84
C VAL A 144 24.61 -14.59 33.31
N ARG A 145 24.56 -14.21 34.60
CA ARG A 145 25.46 -13.18 35.15
C ARG A 145 26.95 -13.48 34.98
N GLY A 146 27.36 -14.75 35.12
CA GLY A 146 28.76 -15.13 35.04
C GLY A 146 29.02 -16.63 34.92
N PRO A 147 30.31 -17.03 34.88
CA PRO A 147 30.71 -18.41 34.60
C PRO A 147 30.26 -19.41 35.66
N LEU A 148 30.24 -19.04 36.95
CA LEU A 148 29.78 -19.94 38.01
C LEU A 148 28.28 -20.23 37.88
N SER A 149 27.50 -19.22 37.50
CA SER A 149 26.08 -19.39 37.16
C SER A 149 25.89 -20.32 35.96
N ARG A 150 26.74 -20.21 34.93
CA ARG A 150 26.68 -21.09 33.75
C ARG A 150 27.03 -22.54 34.08
N GLU A 151 28.07 -22.75 34.88
CA GLU A 151 28.45 -24.08 35.37
C GLU A 151 27.30 -24.76 36.11
N ALA A 152 26.58 -24.03 36.97
CA ALA A 152 25.41 -24.55 37.67
C ALA A 152 24.26 -24.93 36.73
N VAL A 153 24.01 -24.14 35.67
CA VAL A 153 22.99 -24.45 34.64
C VAL A 153 23.35 -25.73 33.89
N LEU A 154 24.61 -25.84 33.44
CA LEU A 154 25.12 -27.02 32.73
C LEU A 154 25.08 -28.27 33.61
N ALA A 155 25.48 -28.15 34.88
CA ALA A 155 25.43 -29.25 35.85
C ALA A 155 23.99 -29.71 36.13
N SER A 156 23.01 -28.82 35.99
CA SER A 156 21.58 -29.15 36.10
C SER A 156 21.00 -29.75 34.81
N GLY A 157 21.79 -29.87 33.74
CA GLY A 157 21.38 -30.41 32.44
C GLY A 157 20.71 -29.38 31.50
N GLY A 158 20.82 -28.09 31.78
CA GLY A 158 20.34 -27.03 30.88
C GLY A 158 21.34 -26.72 29.76
N ASP A 159 20.82 -26.33 28.60
CA ASP A 159 21.63 -25.79 27.49
C ASP A 159 21.74 -24.27 27.61
N ILE A 160 22.94 -23.72 27.43
CA ILE A 160 23.22 -22.30 27.62
C ILE A 160 24.47 -21.85 26.83
N PRO A 161 24.40 -20.75 26.06
CA PRO A 161 25.56 -20.20 25.38
C PRO A 161 26.57 -19.58 26.35
N GLU A 162 27.81 -19.37 25.90
CA GLU A 162 28.85 -18.67 26.65
C GLU A 162 28.67 -17.15 26.56
N ILE A 163 27.51 -16.65 27.01
CA ILE A 163 27.15 -15.23 27.04
C ILE A 163 26.92 -14.82 28.49
N TYR A 164 27.73 -13.87 28.95
CA TYR A 164 27.75 -13.43 30.33
C TYR A 164 27.32 -11.96 30.48
N GLY A 165 26.72 -11.65 31.62
CA GLY A 165 26.48 -10.28 32.05
C GLY A 165 25.12 -10.11 32.70
N ASP A 166 25.09 -9.35 33.79
CA ASP A 166 23.84 -8.85 34.36
C ASP A 166 23.28 -7.73 33.47
N GLY A 167 21.97 -7.67 33.25
CA GLY A 167 21.34 -6.64 32.41
C GLY A 167 21.60 -5.20 32.89
N ALA A 168 21.95 -4.99 34.16
CA ALA A 168 22.33 -3.69 34.71
C ALA A 168 23.57 -3.07 34.04
N VAL A 169 24.40 -3.85 33.35
CA VAL A 169 25.56 -3.32 32.60
C VAL A 169 25.15 -2.46 31.40
N LEU A 170 23.89 -2.51 30.97
CA LEU A 170 23.34 -1.68 29.90
C LEU A 170 22.95 -0.28 30.37
N LEU A 171 22.96 0.00 31.68
CA LEU A 171 22.52 1.29 32.22
C LEU A 171 23.25 2.50 31.62
N PRO A 172 24.57 2.49 31.35
CA PRO A 172 25.24 3.62 30.69
C PRO A 172 24.75 3.89 29.26
N GLU A 173 24.22 2.89 28.55
CA GLU A 173 23.60 3.07 27.22
C GLU A 173 22.21 3.71 27.33
N ILE A 174 21.56 3.57 28.50
CA ILE A 174 20.19 4.01 28.78
C ILE A 174 20.17 5.42 29.38
N TYR A 175 21.02 5.67 30.39
CA TYR A 175 21.00 6.86 31.22
C TYR A 175 22.42 7.32 31.58
N ALA A 176 22.96 8.29 30.86
CA ALA A 176 24.33 8.78 31.06
C ALA A 176 24.34 10.26 31.51
N PRO A 177 23.95 10.57 32.76
CA PRO A 177 23.93 11.95 33.24
C PRO A 177 25.35 12.51 33.40
N GLN A 178 25.50 13.81 33.16
CA GLN A 178 26.71 14.54 33.54
C GLN A 178 26.59 14.93 35.02
N VAL A 179 27.46 14.38 35.87
CA VAL A 179 27.44 14.59 37.32
C VAL A 179 28.84 14.98 37.79
N GLU A 180 28.94 16.10 38.51
CA GLU A 180 30.20 16.54 39.11
C GLU A 180 30.61 15.60 40.26
N LYS A 181 31.91 15.38 40.40
CA LYS A 181 32.47 14.66 41.56
C LYS A 181 32.32 15.54 42.79
N THR A 182 31.59 15.05 43.77
CA THR A 182 31.32 15.77 45.03
C THR A 182 31.98 15.11 46.23
N HIS A 183 32.28 13.81 46.13
CA HIS A 183 32.87 13.04 47.22
C HIS A 183 33.99 12.14 46.67
N ARG A 184 35.03 11.93 47.48
CA ARG A 184 36.12 11.01 47.12
C ARG A 184 35.64 9.57 47.18
N ILE A 185 34.83 9.23 48.19
CA ILE A 185 34.42 7.85 48.48
C ILE A 185 32.89 7.78 48.57
N GLY A 186 32.28 6.86 47.83
CA GLY A 186 30.91 6.44 48.07
C GLY A 186 30.87 5.09 48.77
N ILE A 187 30.10 4.96 49.85
CA ILE A 187 29.88 3.68 50.53
C ILE A 187 28.43 3.26 50.33
N ILE A 188 28.24 2.04 49.87
CA ILE A 188 26.94 1.38 49.74
C ILE A 188 26.83 0.30 50.85
N PRO A 189 26.30 0.64 52.04
CA PRO A 189 26.14 -0.31 53.13
C PRO A 189 24.89 -1.19 52.91
N HIS A 190 24.76 -2.22 53.75
CA HIS A 190 23.52 -2.93 53.87
C HIS A 190 22.49 -2.06 54.60
N VAL A 191 21.22 -2.14 54.22
CA VAL A 191 20.16 -1.22 54.69
C VAL A 191 20.07 -1.12 56.22
N LEU A 192 20.23 -2.23 56.93
CA LEU A 192 20.14 -2.28 58.39
C LEU A 192 21.28 -1.53 59.11
N GLN A 193 22.39 -1.28 58.42
CA GLN A 193 23.59 -0.65 58.98
C GLN A 193 23.81 0.76 58.42
N GLU A 194 22.92 1.25 57.55
CA GLU A 194 23.07 2.55 56.90
C GLU A 194 23.10 3.70 57.91
N GLN A 195 22.15 3.72 58.86
CA GLN A 195 22.08 4.79 59.87
C GLN A 195 23.29 4.77 60.80
N GLN A 196 23.69 3.58 61.27
CA GLN A 196 24.85 3.44 62.15
C GLN A 196 26.14 3.95 61.49
N LEU A 197 26.32 3.66 60.20
CA LEU A 197 27.45 4.18 59.42
C LEU A 197 27.40 5.70 59.25
N ARG A 198 26.21 6.27 58.99
CA ARG A 198 26.04 7.73 58.90
C ARG A 198 26.45 8.43 60.20
N ASP A 199 25.94 7.93 61.33
CA ASP A 199 26.25 8.48 62.65
C ASP A 199 27.75 8.36 62.98
N ALA A 200 28.39 7.26 62.58
CA ALA A 200 29.82 7.05 62.78
C ALA A 200 30.68 8.00 61.92
N LEU A 201 30.32 8.22 60.66
CA LEU A 201 31.01 9.16 59.77
C LEU A 201 30.85 10.62 60.22
N GLU A 202 29.68 10.97 60.76
CA GLU A 202 29.43 12.29 61.35
C GLU A 202 30.31 12.51 62.58
N LYS A 203 30.36 11.55 63.51
CA LYS A 203 31.24 11.59 64.69
C LYS A 203 32.72 11.67 64.32
N ALA A 204 33.12 11.00 63.23
CA ALA A 204 34.48 11.02 62.72
C ALA A 204 34.82 12.27 61.88
N GLY A 205 33.84 13.16 61.61
CA GLY A 205 34.04 14.36 60.79
C GLY A 205 34.36 14.07 59.31
N LYS A 206 33.97 12.89 58.80
CA LYS A 206 34.33 12.40 57.45
C LYS A 206 33.23 12.63 56.39
N THR A 207 32.12 13.27 56.75
CA THR A 207 30.94 13.46 55.87
C THR A 207 31.21 14.32 54.64
N HIS A 208 32.25 15.17 54.65
CA HIS A 208 32.66 15.95 53.48
C HIS A 208 33.48 15.14 52.45
N GLU A 209 34.04 14.00 52.86
CA GLU A 209 34.88 13.12 52.03
C GLU A 209 34.11 11.89 51.55
N VAL A 210 33.18 11.41 52.39
CA VAL A 210 32.49 10.12 52.25
C VAL A 210 30.98 10.32 52.10
N LYS A 211 30.42 9.76 51.03
CA LYS A 211 28.97 9.72 50.78
C LYS A 211 28.41 8.34 51.10
N VAL A 212 27.41 8.27 51.96
CA VAL A 212 26.63 7.03 52.15
C VAL A 212 25.47 7.00 51.14
N ILE A 213 25.48 6.00 50.26
CA ILE A 213 24.55 5.85 49.15
C ILE A 213 23.51 4.77 49.50
N SER A 214 22.25 5.17 49.61
CA SER A 214 21.14 4.25 49.85
C SER A 214 20.64 3.61 48.56
N LEU A 215 20.54 2.28 48.55
CA LEU A 215 19.96 1.49 47.45
C LEU A 215 18.45 1.24 47.60
N LEU A 216 17.77 1.89 48.55
CA LEU A 216 16.31 1.85 48.57
C LEU A 216 15.77 2.59 47.35
N ALA A 217 14.94 1.90 46.58
CA ALA A 217 14.36 2.42 45.35
C ALA A 217 13.01 1.74 45.07
N ALA A 218 12.03 2.55 44.69
CA ALA A 218 10.67 2.09 44.36
C ALA A 218 10.34 2.26 42.87
N ASP A 219 10.84 3.34 42.28
CA ASP A 219 10.44 3.87 40.97
C ASP A 219 11.67 4.24 40.12
N PHE A 220 11.44 4.73 38.91
CA PHE A 220 12.51 5.09 37.97
C PHE A 220 13.33 6.30 38.44
N ALA A 221 12.70 7.26 39.13
CA ALA A 221 13.40 8.43 39.65
C ALA A 221 14.42 8.04 40.74
N ASP A 222 14.07 7.08 41.59
CA ASP A 222 14.99 6.51 42.57
C ASP A 222 16.16 5.78 41.91
N ILE A 223 15.91 5.01 40.84
CA ILE A 223 16.99 4.33 40.07
C ILE A 223 17.99 5.36 39.56
N GLU A 224 17.50 6.42 38.92
CA GLU A 224 18.35 7.48 38.38
C GLU A 224 19.07 8.27 39.48
N ARG A 225 18.42 8.50 40.63
CA ARG A 225 19.07 9.10 41.82
C ARG A 225 20.25 8.26 42.28
N VAL A 226 20.07 6.95 42.46
CA VAL A 226 21.15 6.05 42.90
C VAL A 226 22.30 6.06 41.90
N ILE A 227 22.01 6.05 40.59
CA ILE A 227 23.02 6.15 39.54
C ILE A 227 23.81 7.48 39.68
N ARG A 228 23.12 8.62 39.81
CA ARG A 228 23.78 9.92 40.00
C ARG A 228 24.63 9.94 41.27
N ASP A 229 24.16 9.33 42.35
CA ASP A 229 24.90 9.24 43.61
C ASP A 229 26.19 8.43 43.44
N ILE A 230 26.15 7.31 42.71
CA ILE A 230 27.34 6.51 42.37
C ILE A 230 28.32 7.33 41.52
N ILE A 231 27.85 7.95 40.45
CA ILE A 231 28.70 8.74 39.53
C ILE A 231 29.31 9.95 40.23
N SER A 232 28.64 10.51 41.26
CA SER A 232 29.14 11.65 42.03
C SER A 232 30.38 11.34 42.91
N CYS A 233 30.80 10.07 43.00
CA CYS A 233 31.93 9.63 43.82
C CYS A 233 33.14 9.22 42.94
N GLU A 234 34.38 9.44 43.39
CA GLU A 234 35.57 8.98 42.67
C GLU A 234 35.77 7.47 42.75
N GLU A 235 35.50 6.87 43.91
CA GLU A 235 35.60 5.44 44.18
C GLU A 235 34.38 4.95 44.97
N ILE A 236 34.02 3.66 44.81
CA ILE A 236 32.89 3.05 45.53
C ILE A 236 33.35 1.83 46.35
N VAL A 237 32.85 1.74 47.58
CA VAL A 237 32.94 0.53 48.40
C VAL A 237 31.52 0.01 48.62
N SER A 238 31.24 -1.23 48.22
CA SER A 238 29.86 -1.75 48.18
C SER A 238 29.70 -3.12 48.82
N THR A 239 28.77 -3.22 49.76
CA THR A 239 28.27 -4.50 50.30
C THR A 239 27.19 -5.15 49.39
N SER A 240 26.74 -4.43 48.37
CA SER A 240 25.69 -4.85 47.44
C SER A 240 26.23 -5.21 46.05
N LEU A 241 25.67 -6.26 45.44
CA LEU A 241 26.06 -6.72 44.11
C LEU A 241 25.84 -5.64 43.05
N HIS A 242 24.63 -5.09 42.99
CA HIS A 242 24.31 -4.10 41.97
C HIS A 242 25.04 -2.78 42.22
N GLY A 243 25.47 -2.49 43.46
CA GLY A 243 26.41 -1.40 43.71
C GLY A 243 27.74 -1.61 42.99
N VAL A 244 28.29 -2.83 43.02
CA VAL A 244 29.53 -3.17 42.29
C VAL A 244 29.29 -3.17 40.77
N ILE A 245 28.26 -3.88 40.29
CA ILE A 245 27.96 -4.00 38.85
C ILE A 245 27.77 -2.63 38.21
N VAL A 246 26.96 -1.77 38.83
CA VAL A 246 26.64 -0.45 38.28
C VAL A 246 27.82 0.48 38.37
N SER A 247 28.58 0.49 39.47
CA SER A 247 29.81 1.29 39.55
C SER A 247 30.78 0.94 38.42
N HIS A 248 31.04 -0.35 38.20
CA HIS A 248 31.87 -0.80 37.09
C HIS A 248 31.30 -0.44 35.72
N ALA A 249 29.99 -0.58 35.50
CA ALA A 249 29.36 -0.23 34.23
C ALA A 249 29.54 1.25 33.89
N TYR A 250 29.44 2.14 34.88
CA TYR A 250 29.68 3.59 34.72
C TYR A 250 31.16 3.99 34.79
N GLY A 251 32.09 3.04 34.86
CA GLY A 251 33.52 3.33 34.91
C GLY A 251 33.98 3.96 36.23
N VAL A 252 33.27 3.73 37.32
CA VAL A 252 33.68 4.11 38.68
C VAL A 252 34.39 2.93 39.35
N PRO A 253 35.69 3.06 39.75
CA PRO A 253 36.41 2.01 40.46
C PRO A 253 35.64 1.58 41.71
N CYS A 254 35.51 0.26 41.91
CA CYS A 254 34.76 -0.28 43.05
C CYS A 254 35.53 -1.41 43.73
N GLN A 255 35.36 -1.55 45.04
CA GLN A 255 35.71 -2.76 45.78
C GLN A 255 34.46 -3.31 46.49
N SER A 256 34.26 -4.63 46.47
CA SER A 256 33.22 -5.24 47.30
C SER A 256 33.60 -5.15 48.78
N ALA A 257 32.61 -5.14 49.67
CA ALA A 257 32.84 -5.05 51.11
C ALA A 257 31.98 -6.03 51.89
N ARG A 258 32.49 -6.42 53.06
CA ARG A 258 31.80 -7.26 54.03
C ARG A 258 31.89 -6.62 55.41
N ILE A 259 30.77 -6.60 56.13
CA ILE A 259 30.81 -6.24 57.55
C ILE A 259 31.23 -7.48 58.31
N ILE A 260 32.29 -7.35 59.11
CA ILE A 260 32.98 -8.43 59.80
C ILE A 260 32.98 -8.21 61.30
N ALA A 261 32.87 -9.31 62.04
CA ALA A 261 33.16 -9.32 63.47
C ALA A 261 34.69 -9.21 63.71
N PRO A 262 35.13 -8.87 64.93
CA PRO A 262 36.55 -8.94 65.27
C PRO A 262 37.10 -10.34 64.97
N GLU A 263 38.28 -10.42 64.34
CA GLU A 263 38.99 -11.66 63.97
C GLU A 263 38.35 -12.50 62.82
N GLU A 264 37.33 -11.97 62.13
CA GLU A 264 36.71 -12.62 60.95
C GLU A 264 37.33 -12.12 59.62
N ASP A 265 37.69 -13.05 58.72
CA ASP A 265 38.16 -12.70 57.38
C ASP A 265 37.00 -12.34 56.44
N ALA A 266 37.19 -11.30 55.63
CA ALA A 266 36.19 -10.87 54.66
C ALA A 266 36.19 -11.78 53.42
N GLU A 267 35.08 -12.47 53.17
CA GLU A 267 34.89 -13.31 51.97
C GLU A 267 33.71 -12.86 51.09
N ASP A 268 33.92 -12.94 49.78
CA ASP A 268 32.89 -12.61 48.79
C ASP A 268 31.83 -13.71 48.68
N SER A 269 30.57 -13.31 48.76
CA SER A 269 29.44 -14.21 48.46
C SER A 269 29.54 -14.80 47.05
N PHE A 270 28.90 -15.96 46.82
CA PHE A 270 28.85 -16.61 45.50
C PHE A 270 28.46 -15.64 44.38
N LYS A 271 27.46 -14.78 44.62
CA LYS A 271 27.01 -13.78 43.66
C LYS A 271 28.06 -12.72 43.31
N MET A 272 28.92 -12.32 44.26
CA MET A 272 30.05 -11.42 43.96
C MET A 272 31.09 -12.15 43.11
N ARG A 273 31.51 -13.35 43.54
CA ARG A 273 32.54 -14.14 42.84
C ARG A 273 32.14 -14.43 41.39
N ASP A 274 30.88 -14.80 41.19
CA ASP A 274 30.31 -15.08 39.87
C ASP A 274 30.36 -13.86 38.93
N TYR A 275 29.99 -12.67 39.43
CA TYR A 275 30.13 -11.44 38.65
C TYR A 275 31.60 -11.04 38.43
N LYS A 276 32.44 -11.06 39.47
CA LYS A 276 33.86 -10.72 39.35
C LYS A 276 34.57 -11.61 38.33
N ALA A 277 34.26 -12.90 38.33
CA ALA A 277 34.79 -13.85 37.34
C ALA A 277 34.35 -13.52 35.91
N SER A 278 33.12 -13.03 35.70
CA SER A 278 32.64 -12.64 34.35
C SER A 278 33.34 -11.41 33.79
N VAL A 279 33.91 -10.58 34.66
CA VAL A 279 34.70 -9.39 34.28
C VAL A 279 36.21 -9.53 34.50
N GLY A 280 36.66 -10.73 34.89
CA GLY A 280 38.07 -11.06 35.10
C GLY A 280 38.73 -10.41 36.31
N LEU A 281 37.96 -10.03 37.33
CA LEU A 281 38.46 -9.40 38.56
C LEU A 281 38.75 -10.45 39.64
N GLU A 282 39.91 -10.36 40.29
CA GLU A 282 40.41 -11.34 41.28
C GLU A 282 40.63 -10.72 42.68
N ASP A 283 40.12 -9.50 42.92
CA ASP A 283 40.26 -8.83 44.21
C ASP A 283 39.33 -9.44 45.28
N GLY A 284 39.78 -9.40 46.54
CA GLY A 284 38.96 -9.75 47.70
C GLY A 284 38.10 -8.58 48.17
N PRO A 285 37.03 -8.84 48.95
CA PRO A 285 36.28 -7.77 49.59
C PRO A 285 37.11 -7.11 50.69
N ILE A 286 36.83 -5.84 50.97
CA ILE A 286 37.34 -5.18 52.16
C ILE A 286 36.45 -5.47 53.38
N GLY A 287 37.08 -5.76 54.52
CA GLY A 287 36.40 -5.91 55.80
C GLY A 287 36.07 -4.55 56.42
N ILE A 288 34.81 -4.34 56.80
CA ILE A 288 34.33 -3.17 57.53
C ILE A 288 33.96 -3.61 58.95
N PRO A 289 34.55 -3.04 60.02
CA PRO A 289 34.20 -3.38 61.39
C PRO A 289 32.73 -3.06 61.70
N GLU A 290 32.01 -3.98 62.35
CA GLU A 290 30.59 -3.80 62.70
C GLU A 290 30.31 -2.61 63.64
N SER A 291 31.31 -2.15 64.39
CA SER A 291 31.19 -0.97 65.26
C SER A 291 31.22 0.34 64.49
N PHE A 292 31.78 0.35 63.28
CA PHE A 292 32.10 1.52 62.45
C PHE A 292 32.92 2.62 63.18
N THR A 293 33.54 2.31 64.31
CA THR A 293 34.35 3.27 65.08
C THR A 293 35.78 3.37 64.58
N ASP A 294 36.30 2.28 64.02
CA ASP A 294 37.60 2.21 63.36
C ASP A 294 37.41 2.43 61.86
N MET A 295 38.13 3.42 61.32
CA MET A 295 38.02 3.91 59.95
C MET A 295 39.29 3.65 59.12
N ASP A 296 40.29 2.94 59.66
CA ASP A 296 41.56 2.67 58.97
C ASP A 296 41.35 1.88 57.67
N TRP A 297 40.26 1.11 57.60
CA TRP A 297 39.83 0.39 56.40
C TRP A 297 39.52 1.34 55.23
N LEU A 298 39.16 2.60 55.47
CA LEU A 298 38.99 3.58 54.41
C LEU A 298 40.30 3.69 53.64
N ASP A 299 41.44 3.91 54.29
CA ASP A 299 42.72 4.09 53.62
C ASP A 299 43.30 2.77 53.06
N ALA A 300 42.90 1.62 53.59
CA ALA A 300 43.32 0.30 53.11
C ALA A 300 42.60 -0.19 51.84
N ARG A 301 41.51 0.48 51.42
CA ARG A 301 40.70 0.09 50.25
C ARG A 301 41.51 0.11 48.95
N GLN A 302 41.15 -0.80 48.05
CA GLN A 302 41.74 -0.92 46.71
C GLN A 302 40.63 -1.05 45.67
N CYS A 303 39.94 0.06 45.41
CA CYS A 303 38.90 0.13 44.39
C CYS A 303 39.52 0.00 42.99
N ARG A 304 38.97 -0.88 42.14
CA ARG A 304 39.51 -1.15 40.80
C ARG A 304 38.41 -1.15 39.77
N LEU A 305 38.79 -0.92 38.52
CA LEU A 305 37.94 -1.20 37.37
C LEU A 305 38.16 -2.64 36.88
N PRO A 306 37.14 -3.28 36.30
CA PRO A 306 37.29 -4.60 35.73
C PRO A 306 38.26 -4.59 34.54
N PRO A 307 39.17 -5.58 34.43
CA PRO A 307 40.08 -5.67 33.28
C PRO A 307 39.36 -6.08 31.99
N ARG A 308 38.21 -6.74 32.09
CA ARG A 308 37.40 -7.19 30.94
C ARG A 308 35.94 -6.80 31.15
N PRO A 309 35.49 -5.63 30.64
CA PRO A 309 34.08 -5.26 30.66
C PRO A 309 33.20 -6.27 29.93
N ILE A 310 31.94 -6.38 30.32
CA ILE A 310 30.96 -7.26 29.66
C ILE A 310 30.72 -6.81 28.21
N ASN A 311 30.63 -7.77 27.29
CA ASN A 311 30.22 -7.52 25.91
C ASN A 311 28.71 -7.24 25.84
N THR A 312 28.34 -5.95 25.92
CA THR A 312 26.94 -5.53 25.92
C THR A 312 26.21 -5.88 24.62
N ALA A 313 26.89 -5.85 23.47
CA ALA A 313 26.30 -6.22 22.18
C ALA A 313 25.88 -7.70 22.14
N ALA A 314 26.73 -8.61 22.62
CA ALA A 314 26.38 -10.03 22.71
C ALA A 314 25.23 -10.28 23.70
N LEU A 315 25.25 -9.59 24.85
CA LEU A 315 24.20 -9.69 25.85
C LEU A 315 22.84 -9.20 25.32
N ARG A 316 22.81 -8.07 24.59
CA ARG A 316 21.61 -7.54 23.92
C ARG A 316 21.10 -8.49 22.84
N ALA A 317 21.99 -9.04 22.02
CA ALA A 317 21.61 -9.98 20.96
C ALA A 317 20.99 -11.27 21.52
N ALA A 318 21.43 -11.70 22.70
CA ALA A 318 20.88 -12.85 23.41
C ALA A 318 19.51 -12.58 24.08
N PHE A 319 18.98 -11.36 24.03
CA PHE A 319 17.71 -11.03 24.69
C PHE A 319 16.54 -11.88 24.12
N PRO A 320 15.84 -12.68 24.94
CA PRO A 320 14.99 -13.76 24.44
C PRO A 320 13.56 -13.34 24.07
N PHE A 321 13.13 -12.12 24.39
CA PHE A 321 11.76 -11.66 24.09
C PHE A 321 11.67 -10.99 22.73
N ASP A 322 10.45 -10.95 22.18
CA ASP A 322 10.13 -10.15 21.00
C ASP A 322 10.22 -8.67 21.33
N THR A 323 10.84 -7.90 20.43
CA THR A 323 11.01 -6.44 20.59
C THR A 323 10.47 -5.70 19.37
N PRO A 324 10.04 -4.43 19.52
CA PRO A 324 9.68 -3.57 18.39
C PRO A 324 10.80 -3.46 17.35
N GLU A 325 12.06 -3.49 17.79
CA GLU A 325 13.22 -3.44 16.91
C GLU A 325 13.36 -4.70 16.04
N LYS A 326 13.22 -5.90 16.64
CA LYS A 326 13.25 -7.17 15.90
C LYS A 326 12.17 -7.23 14.82
N GLU A 327 10.96 -6.77 15.13
CA GLU A 327 9.84 -6.74 14.17
C GLU A 327 10.10 -5.75 13.02
N ARG A 328 10.55 -4.52 13.33
CA ARG A 328 10.89 -3.53 12.30
C ARG A 328 11.97 -4.04 11.35
N ARG A 329 12.98 -4.73 11.88
CA ARG A 329 14.05 -5.32 11.07
C ARG A 329 13.52 -6.42 10.15
N ALA A 330 12.71 -7.34 10.68
CA ALA A 330 12.11 -8.41 9.87
C ALA A 330 11.21 -7.85 8.75
N ALA A 331 10.44 -6.79 9.04
CA ALA A 331 9.63 -6.11 8.04
C ALA A 331 10.48 -5.44 6.94
N ALA A 332 11.58 -4.79 7.30
CA ALA A 332 12.51 -4.19 6.34
C ALA A 332 13.18 -5.23 5.45
N GLU A 333 13.60 -6.36 6.02
CA GLU A 333 14.19 -7.47 5.27
C GLU A 333 13.18 -8.09 4.28
N ALA A 334 11.92 -8.26 4.70
CA ALA A 334 10.84 -8.74 3.83
C ALA A 334 10.55 -7.76 2.67
N ALA A 335 10.52 -6.45 2.96
CA ALA A 335 10.29 -5.42 1.94
C ALA A 335 11.42 -5.38 0.89
N GLU A 336 12.69 -5.52 1.32
CA GLU A 336 13.81 -5.57 0.38
C GLU A 336 13.77 -6.85 -0.47
N ALA A 337 13.37 -7.99 0.10
CA ALA A 337 13.18 -9.23 -0.64
C ALA A 337 12.07 -9.12 -1.70
N GLU A 338 10.93 -8.52 -1.37
CA GLU A 338 9.83 -8.26 -2.32
C GLU A 338 10.29 -7.33 -3.46
N LYS A 339 11.01 -6.26 -3.13
CA LYS A 339 11.59 -5.33 -4.10
C LYS A 339 12.57 -6.02 -5.04
N ALA A 340 13.45 -6.88 -4.52
CA ALA A 340 14.37 -7.67 -5.32
C ALA A 340 13.64 -8.65 -6.26
N LEU A 341 12.57 -9.31 -5.78
CA LEU A 341 11.73 -10.18 -6.61
C LEU A 341 11.08 -9.40 -7.75
N ARG A 342 10.55 -8.21 -7.46
CA ARG A 342 9.92 -7.34 -8.47
C ARG A 342 10.91 -6.87 -9.53
N GLN A 343 12.14 -6.53 -9.13
CA GLN A 343 13.21 -6.16 -10.06
C GLN A 343 13.56 -7.32 -11.00
N LYS A 344 13.72 -8.54 -10.46
CA LYS A 344 13.94 -9.75 -11.26
C LYS A 344 12.77 -10.01 -12.23
N ALA A 345 11.53 -9.85 -11.76
CA ALA A 345 10.34 -10.06 -12.59
C ALA A 345 10.25 -9.04 -13.74
N ASN A 346 10.63 -7.79 -13.50
CA ASN A 346 10.68 -6.76 -14.54
C ASN A 346 11.81 -7.03 -15.57
N ALA A 347 12.97 -7.51 -15.12
CA ALA A 347 14.05 -7.92 -16.02
C ALA A 347 13.64 -9.10 -16.91
N ALA A 348 12.98 -10.11 -16.32
CA ALA A 348 12.41 -11.24 -17.05
C ALA A 348 11.34 -10.77 -18.05
N LEU A 349 10.49 -9.81 -17.68
CA LEU A 349 9.48 -9.25 -18.59
C LEU A 349 10.12 -8.55 -19.79
N PHE A 350 11.17 -7.77 -19.56
CA PHE A 350 11.91 -7.10 -20.61
C PHE A 350 12.52 -8.12 -21.58
N LEU A 351 13.23 -9.13 -21.04
CA LEU A 351 13.86 -10.18 -21.84
C LEU A 351 12.83 -11.00 -22.63
N ALA A 352 11.72 -11.38 -22.00
CA ALA A 352 10.66 -12.14 -22.66
C ALA A 352 10.02 -11.34 -23.81
N ARG A 353 9.86 -10.02 -23.66
CA ARG A 353 9.38 -9.14 -24.75
C ARG A 353 10.36 -9.05 -25.90
N ASP A 354 11.64 -8.96 -25.60
CA ASP A 354 12.71 -8.91 -26.60
C ASP A 354 12.71 -10.17 -27.47
N HIS A 355 12.66 -11.34 -26.83
CA HIS A 355 12.53 -12.61 -27.53
C HIS A 355 11.26 -12.70 -28.39
N VAL A 356 10.12 -12.19 -27.91
CA VAL A 356 8.89 -12.15 -28.73
C VAL A 356 9.09 -11.25 -29.96
N ARG A 357 9.72 -10.07 -29.78
CA ARG A 357 9.98 -9.12 -30.86
C ARG A 357 10.82 -9.75 -31.97
N ASP A 358 11.82 -10.53 -31.58
CA ASP A 358 12.75 -11.22 -32.48
C ASP A 358 12.20 -12.54 -33.04
N GLY A 359 10.97 -12.92 -32.69
CA GLY A 359 10.34 -14.18 -33.13
C GLY A 359 10.90 -15.44 -32.45
N GLN A 360 11.63 -15.28 -31.35
CA GLN A 360 12.27 -16.37 -30.59
C GLN A 360 11.32 -16.96 -29.54
N HIS A 361 10.32 -17.72 -29.98
CA HIS A 361 9.23 -18.18 -29.10
C HIS A 361 9.70 -19.10 -27.96
N ASP A 362 10.66 -20.00 -28.18
CA ASP A 362 11.17 -20.86 -27.11
C ASP A 362 11.96 -20.10 -26.05
N ALA A 363 12.72 -19.08 -26.45
CA ALA A 363 13.44 -18.20 -25.52
C ALA A 363 12.47 -17.35 -24.71
N ALA A 364 11.40 -16.83 -25.33
CA ALA A 364 10.32 -16.13 -24.64
C ALA A 364 9.61 -17.03 -23.62
N LYS A 365 9.32 -18.29 -24.00
CA LYS A 365 8.73 -19.32 -23.12
C LYS A 365 9.60 -19.55 -21.88
N GLN A 366 10.91 -19.71 -22.07
CA GLN A 366 11.84 -19.91 -20.96
C GLN A 366 11.92 -18.69 -20.05
N ALA A 367 12.09 -17.50 -20.62
CA ALA A 367 12.21 -16.24 -19.87
C ALA A 367 10.96 -15.89 -19.04
N SER A 368 9.79 -16.42 -19.41
CA SER A 368 8.53 -16.15 -18.71
C SER A 368 7.99 -17.31 -17.86
N SER A 369 8.76 -18.38 -17.66
CA SER A 369 8.28 -19.63 -17.04
C SER A 369 8.12 -19.60 -15.51
N ASP A 370 8.86 -18.72 -14.81
CA ASP A 370 8.90 -18.70 -13.35
C ASP A 370 7.58 -18.20 -12.72
N ARG A 371 6.98 -19.03 -11.85
CA ARG A 371 5.70 -18.74 -11.18
C ARG A 371 5.76 -17.58 -10.21
N GLN A 372 6.85 -17.45 -9.44
CA GLN A 372 7.02 -16.33 -8.49
C GLN A 372 7.13 -15.01 -9.26
N LEU A 373 7.87 -15.01 -10.37
CA LEU A 373 7.96 -13.84 -11.24
C LEU A 373 6.63 -13.53 -11.94
N GLN A 374 5.84 -14.55 -12.33
CA GLN A 374 4.50 -14.33 -12.90
C GLN A 374 3.53 -13.72 -11.88
N VAL A 375 3.57 -14.12 -10.61
CA VAL A 375 2.75 -13.47 -9.57
C VAL A 375 3.22 -12.04 -9.34
N ALA A 376 4.53 -11.82 -9.27
CA ALA A 376 5.11 -10.49 -9.12
C ALA A 376 4.92 -9.60 -10.37
N GLN A 377 4.80 -10.17 -11.57
CA GLN A 377 4.58 -9.45 -12.83
C GLN A 377 3.67 -10.27 -13.76
N PRO A 378 2.34 -10.14 -13.60
CA PRO A 378 1.36 -10.98 -14.31
C PRO A 378 1.37 -10.88 -15.83
N GLN A 379 2.04 -9.90 -16.41
CA GLN A 379 2.24 -9.81 -17.86
C GLN A 379 3.11 -10.97 -18.39
N LEU A 380 4.02 -11.51 -17.58
CA LEU A 380 4.81 -12.69 -17.93
C LEU A 380 3.93 -13.91 -18.22
N LEU A 381 2.81 -14.06 -17.51
CA LEU A 381 1.85 -15.13 -17.72
C LEU A 381 1.24 -15.06 -19.12
N LEU A 382 0.85 -13.86 -19.58
CA LEU A 382 0.30 -13.66 -20.91
C LEU A 382 1.33 -13.93 -22.02
N ILE A 383 2.57 -13.50 -21.81
CA ILE A 383 3.68 -13.79 -22.74
C ILE A 383 3.96 -15.29 -22.80
N HIS A 384 3.98 -15.98 -21.66
CA HIS A 384 4.21 -17.42 -21.60
C HIS A 384 3.14 -18.20 -22.38
N VAL A 385 1.86 -17.89 -22.15
CA VAL A 385 0.74 -18.50 -22.90
C VAL A 385 0.87 -18.20 -24.39
N ALA A 386 1.31 -17.00 -24.76
CA ALA A 386 1.50 -16.66 -26.17
C ALA A 386 2.60 -17.50 -26.81
N ALA A 387 3.73 -17.66 -26.12
CA ALA A 387 4.84 -18.46 -26.59
C ALA A 387 4.46 -19.94 -26.72
N LEU A 388 3.71 -20.50 -25.77
CA LEU A 388 3.19 -21.87 -25.83
C LEU A 388 2.22 -22.07 -27.01
N ILE A 389 1.33 -21.11 -27.27
CA ILE A 389 0.42 -21.18 -28.42
C ILE A 389 1.22 -21.22 -29.73
N GLN A 390 2.31 -20.45 -29.84
CA GLN A 390 3.15 -20.44 -31.04
C GLN A 390 3.98 -21.72 -31.21
N SER A 391 4.36 -22.39 -30.12
CA SER A 391 5.09 -23.67 -30.22
C SER A 391 4.19 -24.84 -30.63
N GLY A 392 2.86 -24.70 -30.53
CA GLY A 392 1.89 -25.73 -30.96
C GLY A 392 1.76 -26.92 -30.01
N GLU A 393 2.34 -26.84 -28.80
CA GLU A 393 2.33 -27.91 -27.81
C GLU A 393 1.01 -27.93 -27.01
N ALA A 394 -0.03 -28.57 -27.55
CA ALA A 394 -1.39 -28.56 -26.99
C ALA A 394 -1.48 -28.99 -25.51
N ASP A 395 -0.73 -30.03 -25.11
CA ASP A 395 -0.72 -30.51 -23.72
C ASP A 395 -0.06 -29.52 -22.77
N ALA A 396 1.02 -28.86 -23.20
CA ALA A 396 1.71 -27.84 -22.41
C ALA A 396 0.83 -26.59 -22.21
N ILE A 397 0.08 -26.19 -23.24
CA ILE A 397 -0.91 -25.09 -23.16
C ILE A 397 -1.99 -25.44 -22.13
N ALA A 398 -2.53 -26.65 -22.17
CA ALA A 398 -3.57 -27.10 -21.26
C ALA A 398 -3.09 -27.15 -19.81
N ALA A 399 -1.95 -27.80 -19.57
CA ALA A 399 -1.34 -27.89 -18.24
C ALA A 399 -1.07 -26.51 -17.65
N PHE A 400 -0.44 -25.62 -18.43
CA PHE A 400 -0.17 -24.26 -17.97
C PHE A 400 -1.45 -23.50 -17.64
N ALA A 401 -2.46 -23.54 -18.51
CA ALA A 401 -3.67 -22.74 -18.35
C ALA A 401 -4.51 -23.18 -17.14
N HIS A 402 -4.51 -24.48 -16.83
CA HIS A 402 -5.12 -25.02 -15.61
C HIS A 402 -4.39 -24.55 -14.35
N ASP A 403 -3.07 -24.53 -14.33
CA ASP A 403 -2.31 -24.02 -13.17
C ASP A 403 -2.46 -22.49 -13.02
N ALA A 404 -2.41 -21.76 -14.15
CA ALA A 404 -2.33 -20.31 -14.16
C ALA A 404 -3.63 -19.63 -13.73
N ILE A 405 -4.78 -20.30 -13.86
CA ILE A 405 -6.07 -19.72 -13.45
C ILE A 405 -6.18 -19.57 -11.92
N ASP A 406 -5.48 -20.41 -11.15
CA ASP A 406 -5.54 -20.43 -9.69
C ASP A 406 -4.47 -19.53 -9.05
N LEU A 407 -3.59 -18.93 -9.85
CA LEU A 407 -2.60 -17.97 -9.35
C LEU A 407 -3.30 -16.74 -8.72
N PRO A 408 -2.71 -16.17 -7.64
CA PRO A 408 -3.24 -14.99 -6.95
C PRO A 408 -2.95 -13.70 -7.74
N VAL A 409 -3.44 -13.64 -8.98
CA VAL A 409 -3.32 -12.49 -9.89
C VAL A 409 -4.68 -11.86 -10.15
N GLU A 410 -4.69 -10.60 -10.59
CA GLU A 410 -5.91 -9.87 -10.87
C GLU A 410 -6.82 -10.62 -11.88
N PRO A 411 -8.15 -10.66 -11.65
CA PRO A 411 -9.11 -11.26 -12.56
C PRO A 411 -8.97 -10.79 -14.01
N ALA A 412 -8.59 -9.52 -14.23
CA ALA A 412 -8.37 -8.96 -15.56
C ALA A 412 -7.30 -9.72 -16.37
N ILE A 413 -6.23 -10.19 -15.72
CA ILE A 413 -5.17 -10.99 -16.34
C ILE A 413 -5.68 -12.38 -16.70
N LYS A 414 -6.44 -13.01 -15.80
CA LYS A 414 -7.10 -14.30 -16.05
C LYS A 414 -8.01 -14.25 -17.28
N PHE A 415 -8.83 -13.20 -17.38
CA PHE A 415 -9.68 -12.96 -18.55
C PHE A 415 -8.89 -12.68 -19.83
N ALA A 416 -7.75 -11.98 -19.75
CA ALA A 416 -6.90 -11.74 -20.89
C ALA A 416 -6.29 -13.05 -21.43
N MET A 417 -5.82 -13.93 -20.55
CA MET A 417 -5.35 -15.28 -20.90
C MET A 417 -6.45 -16.09 -21.59
N LEU A 418 -7.64 -16.17 -21.01
CA LEU A 418 -8.77 -16.93 -21.58
C LEU A 418 -9.19 -16.38 -22.95
N ARG A 419 -9.17 -15.05 -23.12
CA ARG A 419 -9.41 -14.41 -24.41
C ARG A 419 -8.36 -14.81 -25.45
N GLN A 420 -7.10 -14.89 -25.06
CA GLN A 420 -6.00 -15.26 -25.97
C GLN A 420 -6.11 -16.71 -26.44
N LEU A 421 -6.43 -17.63 -25.51
CA LEU A 421 -6.72 -19.04 -25.85
C LEU A 421 -7.89 -19.14 -26.84
N ALA A 422 -8.99 -18.44 -26.57
CA ALA A 422 -10.18 -18.48 -27.42
C ALA A 422 -9.93 -17.96 -28.85
N LEU A 423 -9.13 -16.90 -28.99
CA LEU A 423 -8.78 -16.32 -30.30
C LEU A 423 -7.77 -17.15 -31.10
N SER A 424 -7.04 -18.05 -30.43
CA SER A 424 -5.96 -18.82 -31.03
C SER A 424 -6.34 -20.29 -31.27
N GLY A 425 -7.64 -20.59 -31.41
CA GLY A 425 -8.13 -21.94 -31.68
C GLY A 425 -8.32 -22.84 -30.45
N HIS A 426 -8.04 -22.37 -29.24
CA HIS A 426 -8.18 -23.13 -27.98
C HIS A 426 -9.45 -22.74 -27.19
N ALA A 427 -10.55 -22.47 -27.90
CA ALA A 427 -11.80 -22.03 -27.28
C ALA A 427 -12.43 -23.08 -26.34
N GLU A 428 -12.24 -24.37 -26.62
CA GLU A 428 -12.75 -25.44 -25.75
C GLU A 428 -12.02 -25.50 -24.40
N LEU A 429 -10.70 -25.37 -24.40
CA LEU A 429 -9.89 -25.24 -23.18
C LEU A 429 -10.27 -23.97 -22.39
N ALA A 430 -10.45 -22.83 -23.08
CA ALA A 430 -10.89 -21.61 -22.42
C ALA A 430 -12.27 -21.77 -21.75
N ALA A 431 -13.19 -22.51 -22.36
CA ALA A 431 -14.49 -22.82 -21.78
C ALA A 431 -14.39 -23.77 -20.58
N SER A 432 -13.59 -24.85 -20.67
CA SER A 432 -13.42 -25.80 -19.56
C SER A 432 -12.83 -25.15 -18.31
N ILE A 433 -11.93 -24.18 -18.49
CA ILE A 433 -11.34 -23.39 -17.40
C ILE A 433 -12.34 -22.36 -16.84
N LEU A 434 -13.09 -21.65 -17.69
CA LEU A 434 -13.99 -20.57 -17.23
C LEU A 434 -15.24 -21.09 -16.50
N ILE A 435 -15.79 -22.23 -16.89
CA ILE A 435 -17.03 -22.80 -16.31
C ILE A 435 -16.98 -22.97 -14.78
N PRO A 436 -15.94 -23.59 -14.19
CA PRO A 436 -15.85 -23.80 -12.75
C PRO A 436 -15.54 -22.54 -11.92
N GLN A 437 -15.13 -21.44 -12.55
CA GLN A 437 -14.67 -20.22 -11.86
C GLN A 437 -15.87 -19.36 -11.42
N VAL A 438 -16.44 -19.71 -10.26
CA VAL A 438 -17.63 -19.05 -9.68
C VAL A 438 -17.31 -17.63 -9.23
N ASP A 439 -16.13 -17.42 -8.65
CA ASP A 439 -15.57 -16.14 -8.20
C ASP A 439 -15.47 -15.11 -9.33
N LEU A 440 -15.13 -15.56 -10.55
CA LEU A 440 -14.99 -14.69 -11.72
C LEU A 440 -16.33 -14.20 -12.30
N ARG A 441 -17.47 -14.78 -11.92
CA ARG A 441 -18.79 -14.49 -12.54
C ARG A 441 -19.30 -13.08 -12.28
N SER A 442 -18.93 -12.49 -11.14
CA SER A 442 -19.32 -11.13 -10.75
C SER A 442 -18.52 -10.05 -11.51
N HIS A 443 -17.38 -10.41 -12.11
CA HIS A 443 -16.51 -9.46 -12.77
C HIS A 443 -17.09 -8.99 -14.11
N HIS A 444 -17.05 -7.69 -14.38
CA HIS A 444 -17.64 -7.06 -15.57
C HIS A 444 -17.14 -7.63 -16.92
N ALA A 445 -15.91 -8.17 -16.96
CA ALA A 445 -15.34 -8.78 -18.16
C ALA A 445 -15.91 -10.18 -18.48
N PHE A 446 -16.53 -10.86 -17.51
CA PHE A 446 -16.98 -12.25 -17.61
C PHE A 446 -17.91 -12.46 -18.81
N VAL A 447 -18.98 -11.67 -18.92
CA VAL A 447 -19.98 -11.80 -20.00
C VAL A 447 -19.34 -11.62 -21.38
N ARG A 448 -18.39 -10.67 -21.50
CA ARG A 448 -17.70 -10.39 -22.76
C ARG A 448 -16.82 -11.56 -23.19
N VAL A 449 -16.00 -12.08 -22.28
CA VAL A 449 -15.10 -13.21 -22.56
C VAL A 449 -15.90 -14.49 -22.79
N LYS A 450 -16.94 -14.75 -21.98
CA LYS A 450 -17.88 -15.85 -22.21
C LYS A 450 -18.49 -15.81 -23.61
N ARG A 451 -18.98 -14.65 -24.06
CA ARG A 451 -19.59 -14.53 -25.41
C ARG A 451 -18.57 -14.81 -26.51
N LEU A 452 -17.33 -14.32 -26.35
CA LEU A 452 -16.26 -14.60 -27.30
C LEU A 452 -15.96 -16.10 -27.38
N ILE A 453 -15.80 -16.78 -26.24
CA ILE A 453 -15.58 -18.22 -26.17
C ILE A 453 -16.76 -18.95 -26.81
N LEU A 454 -17.99 -18.58 -26.47
CA LEU A 454 -19.21 -19.23 -26.97
C LEU A 454 -19.33 -19.23 -28.50
N VAL A 455 -18.85 -18.17 -29.17
CA VAL A 455 -18.86 -18.09 -30.64
C VAL A 455 -17.89 -19.10 -31.27
N ASN A 456 -16.81 -19.46 -30.56
CA ASN A 456 -15.72 -20.30 -31.06
C ASN A 456 -15.74 -21.75 -30.53
N VAL A 457 -16.66 -22.09 -29.61
CA VAL A 457 -16.84 -23.47 -29.11
C VAL A 457 -17.76 -24.27 -30.04
N SER A 458 -17.26 -25.43 -30.48
CA SER A 458 -17.97 -26.37 -31.35
C SER A 458 -18.68 -27.48 -30.57
N THR A 459 -18.11 -27.95 -29.44
CA THR A 459 -18.70 -29.02 -28.63
C THR A 459 -20.07 -28.65 -28.01
N PRO A 460 -21.16 -29.38 -28.31
CA PRO A 460 -22.52 -29.03 -27.85
C PRO A 460 -22.71 -28.99 -26.32
N ASP A 461 -22.19 -29.97 -25.59
CA ASP A 461 -22.29 -30.03 -24.11
C ASP A 461 -21.58 -28.83 -23.46
N LEU A 462 -20.33 -28.59 -23.87
CA LEU A 462 -19.52 -27.49 -23.36
C LEU A 462 -20.18 -26.14 -23.64
N ARG A 463 -20.79 -25.99 -24.84
CA ARG A 463 -21.55 -24.81 -25.24
C ARG A 463 -22.80 -24.61 -24.37
N ASP A 464 -23.51 -25.68 -24.03
CA ASP A 464 -24.68 -25.63 -23.15
C ASP A 464 -24.31 -25.29 -21.69
N ARG A 465 -23.30 -25.97 -21.14
CA ARG A 465 -22.75 -25.66 -19.81
C ARG A 465 -22.27 -24.22 -19.71
N LEU A 466 -21.53 -23.74 -20.72
CA LEU A 466 -21.07 -22.35 -20.79
C LEU A 466 -22.24 -21.37 -20.90
N ARG A 467 -23.36 -21.71 -21.57
CA ARG A 467 -24.57 -20.86 -21.57
C ARG A 467 -25.15 -20.74 -20.16
N LYS A 468 -25.20 -21.83 -19.41
CA LYS A 468 -25.76 -21.92 -18.04
C LYS A 468 -24.93 -21.24 -16.95
N THR A 469 -23.67 -20.86 -17.20
CA THR A 469 -22.80 -20.21 -16.17
C THR A 469 -23.24 -18.80 -15.74
N ILE A 470 -24.18 -18.15 -16.46
CA ILE A 470 -24.85 -16.95 -15.96
C ILE A 470 -26.22 -17.40 -15.50
N GLY A 471 -26.51 -17.25 -14.20
CA GLY A 471 -27.88 -17.39 -13.69
C GLY A 471 -28.74 -16.30 -14.32
N THR A 472 -29.41 -16.60 -15.42
CA THR A 472 -30.49 -15.79 -15.98
C THR A 472 -31.88 -16.27 -15.52
N GLU A 473 -31.96 -16.99 -14.39
CA GLU A 473 -33.24 -17.25 -13.72
C GLU A 473 -33.40 -16.24 -12.59
N GLY A 474 -33.89 -15.04 -12.92
CA GLY A 474 -34.35 -14.07 -11.92
C GLY A 474 -34.18 -12.59 -12.30
N GLN A 475 -33.08 -12.19 -12.96
CA GLN A 475 -32.76 -10.77 -13.16
C GLN A 475 -33.01 -10.20 -14.57
N THR A 476 -33.51 -11.01 -15.50
CA THR A 476 -33.64 -10.63 -16.91
C THR A 476 -35.02 -10.94 -17.48
N LYS A 477 -36.08 -10.38 -16.90
CA LYS A 477 -37.20 -9.95 -17.75
C LYS A 477 -36.83 -8.60 -18.37
N VAL A 478 -35.93 -8.63 -19.36
CA VAL A 478 -35.83 -7.51 -20.30
C VAL A 478 -37.08 -7.61 -21.16
N VAL A 479 -38.14 -6.91 -20.76
CA VAL A 479 -39.29 -6.69 -21.63
C VAL A 479 -38.93 -5.45 -22.44
N PRO A 480 -38.56 -5.56 -23.73
CA PRO A 480 -38.23 -4.40 -24.53
C PRO A 480 -39.52 -3.60 -24.78
N MET A 481 -39.91 -2.78 -23.82
CA MET A 481 -40.93 -1.77 -24.06
C MET A 481 -40.29 -0.70 -24.95
N GLN A 482 -40.91 -0.43 -26.09
CA GLN A 482 -40.44 0.59 -27.01
C GLN A 482 -40.59 1.95 -26.33
N ALA A 483 -39.50 2.70 -26.27
CA ALA A 483 -39.54 4.09 -25.84
C ALA A 483 -40.56 4.85 -26.70
N ARG A 484 -41.30 5.78 -26.10
CA ARG A 484 -42.38 6.49 -26.81
C ARG A 484 -41.80 7.62 -27.65
N PRO A 485 -42.37 7.93 -28.82
CA PRO A 485 -42.06 9.17 -29.53
C PRO A 485 -42.40 10.37 -28.65
N THR A 486 -41.53 11.38 -28.61
CA THR A 486 -41.73 12.60 -27.81
C THR A 486 -42.41 13.70 -28.64
N GLU A 487 -42.55 14.90 -28.11
CA GLU A 487 -42.81 16.14 -28.83
C GLU A 487 -41.54 16.75 -29.42
N PHE A 488 -40.38 16.45 -28.83
CA PHE A 488 -39.07 16.93 -29.27
C PHE A 488 -38.60 16.24 -30.55
N ARG A 489 -37.97 16.98 -31.46
CA ARG A 489 -37.51 16.43 -32.75
C ARG A 489 -36.16 17.03 -33.12
N PHE A 490 -35.31 16.22 -33.74
CA PHE A 490 -34.17 16.74 -34.48
C PHE A 490 -34.66 17.45 -35.74
N GLN A 491 -33.91 18.47 -36.18
CA GLN A 491 -34.06 18.99 -37.54
C GLN A 491 -33.95 17.86 -38.58
N LYS A 492 -34.64 18.03 -39.71
CA LYS A 492 -34.59 17.06 -40.81
C LYS A 492 -33.21 17.14 -41.48
N PRO A 493 -32.44 16.04 -41.58
CA PRO A 493 -31.17 16.02 -42.26
C PRO A 493 -31.34 16.40 -43.74
N PRO A 494 -30.58 17.38 -44.25
CA PRO A 494 -30.50 17.62 -45.69
C PRO A 494 -29.70 16.51 -46.39
N ALA A 495 -29.66 16.56 -47.73
CA ALA A 495 -28.83 15.64 -48.50
C ALA A 495 -27.33 15.86 -48.23
N GLN A 496 -26.58 14.78 -48.06
CA GLN A 496 -25.12 14.83 -47.91
C GLN A 496 -24.47 14.95 -49.28
N ASN A 497 -23.93 16.13 -49.58
CA ASN A 497 -23.31 16.43 -50.88
C ASN A 497 -21.78 16.42 -50.84
N ILE A 498 -21.18 16.31 -49.64
CA ILE A 498 -19.73 16.31 -49.46
C ILE A 498 -19.34 15.01 -48.76
N TRP A 499 -18.49 14.21 -49.38
CA TRP A 499 -18.02 12.94 -48.83
C TRP A 499 -16.50 12.95 -48.76
N GLY A 500 -15.95 12.39 -47.69
CA GLY A 500 -14.52 12.25 -47.52
C GLY A 500 -13.95 11.10 -48.33
N SER A 501 -12.63 11.12 -48.50
CA SER A 501 -11.88 10.07 -49.20
C SER A 501 -11.07 9.24 -48.21
N VAL A 502 -10.79 7.97 -48.55
CA VAL A 502 -9.94 7.08 -47.77
C VAL A 502 -8.86 6.49 -48.67
N ARG A 503 -7.60 6.79 -48.36
CA ARG A 503 -6.41 6.18 -48.94
C ARG A 503 -5.70 5.34 -47.88
N LEU A 504 -5.20 4.17 -48.29
CA LEU A 504 -4.46 3.26 -47.42
C LEU A 504 -3.13 2.93 -48.08
N GLU A 505 -2.04 3.16 -47.36
CA GLU A 505 -0.67 2.82 -47.75
C GLU A 505 -0.06 1.96 -46.64
N ALA A 506 0.69 0.92 -46.98
CA ALA A 506 1.22 -0.02 -46.00
C ALA A 506 2.75 -0.08 -46.08
N ALA A 507 3.41 -0.10 -44.92
CA ALA A 507 4.84 -0.37 -44.87
C ALA A 507 5.15 -1.75 -45.48
N PRO A 508 6.35 -1.98 -46.05
CA PRO A 508 6.70 -3.25 -46.68
C PRO A 508 6.54 -4.48 -45.78
N ALA A 509 6.74 -4.31 -44.46
CA ALA A 509 6.60 -5.37 -43.47
C ALA A 509 5.13 -5.66 -43.08
N THR A 510 4.18 -4.81 -43.47
CA THR A 510 2.76 -4.96 -43.14
C THR A 510 2.09 -5.93 -44.13
N PRO A 511 1.50 -7.04 -43.64
CA PRO A 511 0.77 -7.97 -44.50
C PRO A 511 -0.33 -7.31 -45.34
N ALA A 512 -0.38 -7.65 -46.64
CA ALA A 512 -1.27 -7.01 -47.60
C ALA A 512 -2.78 -7.16 -47.28
N HIS A 513 -3.16 -8.21 -46.54
CA HIS A 513 -4.56 -8.43 -46.16
C HIS A 513 -5.10 -7.33 -45.24
N HIS A 514 -4.26 -6.66 -44.45
CA HIS A 514 -4.69 -5.58 -43.57
C HIS A 514 -5.27 -4.40 -44.37
N ALA A 515 -4.57 -3.97 -45.41
CA ALA A 515 -5.03 -2.90 -46.29
C ALA A 515 -6.31 -3.32 -47.04
N ALA A 516 -6.38 -4.56 -47.51
CA ALA A 516 -7.56 -5.10 -48.19
C ALA A 516 -8.81 -5.11 -47.28
N GLN A 517 -8.66 -5.54 -46.02
CA GLN A 517 -9.76 -5.57 -45.05
C GLN A 517 -10.24 -4.17 -44.66
N LEU A 518 -9.33 -3.22 -44.44
CA LEU A 518 -9.71 -1.83 -44.14
C LEU A 518 -10.39 -1.15 -45.34
N ARG A 519 -9.97 -1.45 -46.57
CA ARG A 519 -10.65 -0.95 -47.78
C ARG A 519 -12.08 -1.50 -47.87
N ALA A 520 -12.26 -2.80 -47.64
CA ALA A 520 -13.59 -3.42 -47.60
C ALA A 520 -14.48 -2.81 -46.49
N GLU A 521 -13.93 -2.51 -45.31
CA GLU A 521 -14.66 -1.80 -44.24
C GLU A 521 -15.07 -0.38 -44.67
N ALA A 522 -14.23 0.34 -45.42
CA ALA A 522 -14.54 1.66 -45.95
C ALA A 522 -15.67 1.62 -46.97
N ASP A 523 -15.59 0.74 -47.96
CA ASP A 523 -16.62 0.58 -48.99
C ASP A 523 -17.96 0.17 -48.37
N ALA A 524 -17.95 -0.81 -47.45
CA ALA A 524 -19.14 -1.26 -46.74
C ALA A 524 -19.76 -0.14 -45.88
N PHE A 525 -18.92 0.67 -45.23
CA PHE A 525 -19.40 1.82 -44.46
C PHE A 525 -20.04 2.88 -45.36
N GLN A 526 -19.36 3.28 -46.44
CA GLN A 526 -19.86 4.30 -47.36
C GLN A 526 -21.19 3.87 -48.00
N ALA A 527 -21.28 2.64 -48.48
CA ALA A 527 -22.53 2.06 -48.99
C ALA A 527 -23.66 2.17 -47.95
N LYS A 528 -23.39 1.84 -46.69
CA LYS A 528 -24.37 1.96 -45.61
C LYS A 528 -24.78 3.40 -45.29
N MET A 529 -23.91 4.39 -45.50
CA MET A 529 -24.21 5.81 -45.24
C MET A 529 -25.10 6.44 -46.32
N THR A 530 -25.21 5.85 -47.51
CA THR A 530 -26.13 6.32 -48.57
C THR A 530 -27.61 6.27 -48.16
N THR A 531 -27.95 5.48 -47.15
CA THR A 531 -29.30 5.41 -46.58
C THR A 531 -29.31 6.10 -45.22
N PRO A 532 -29.51 7.42 -45.14
CA PRO A 532 -29.54 8.12 -43.86
C PRO A 532 -30.65 7.58 -42.94
N ARG A 533 -30.49 7.78 -41.63
CA ARG A 533 -31.51 7.45 -40.63
C ARG A 533 -31.80 8.70 -39.81
N GLN A 534 -33.00 9.23 -39.90
CA GLN A 534 -33.47 10.31 -39.05
C GLN A 534 -33.23 9.97 -37.57
N PRO A 535 -32.46 10.78 -36.81
CA PRO A 535 -32.35 10.62 -35.37
C PRO A 535 -33.71 10.83 -34.70
N GLY A 536 -34.01 9.95 -33.74
CA GLY A 536 -35.23 10.05 -32.93
C GLY A 536 -34.90 10.56 -31.53
N VAL A 537 -35.79 11.39 -30.98
CA VAL A 537 -35.88 11.65 -29.55
C VAL A 537 -36.97 10.73 -28.99
N LEU A 538 -36.66 10.09 -27.87
CA LEU A 538 -37.46 9.05 -27.26
C LEU A 538 -37.63 9.37 -25.77
N GLU A 539 -38.74 8.94 -25.17
CA GLU A 539 -38.95 9.09 -23.73
C GLU A 539 -39.33 7.76 -23.05
N TYR A 540 -38.89 7.64 -21.80
CA TYR A 540 -39.31 6.62 -20.86
C TYR A 540 -40.09 7.25 -19.70
N HIS A 541 -41.12 6.56 -19.24
CA HIS A 541 -42.00 7.06 -18.18
C HIS A 541 -41.79 6.30 -16.88
N ASP A 542 -41.75 7.03 -15.78
CA ASP A 542 -41.66 6.53 -14.39
C ASP A 542 -40.50 5.55 -14.18
N VAL A 543 -39.28 6.04 -14.37
CA VAL A 543 -38.07 5.21 -14.37
C VAL A 543 -37.03 5.67 -13.37
N TYR A 544 -36.15 4.73 -13.01
CA TYR A 544 -34.87 5.02 -12.37
C TYR A 544 -33.76 4.94 -13.40
N THR A 545 -32.74 5.77 -13.23
CA THR A 545 -31.49 5.67 -13.98
C THR A 545 -30.26 5.90 -13.09
N ASP A 546 -29.14 5.27 -13.41
CA ASP A 546 -27.90 5.31 -12.63
C ASP A 546 -26.70 5.81 -13.45
N ALA A 547 -25.54 5.99 -12.81
CA ALA A 547 -24.31 6.41 -13.49
C ALA A 547 -23.80 5.41 -14.55
N ARG A 548 -24.39 4.21 -14.66
CA ARG A 548 -24.05 3.23 -15.71
C ARG A 548 -24.93 3.42 -16.95
N GLY A 549 -25.91 4.32 -16.90
CA GLY A 549 -26.92 4.55 -17.93
C GLY A 549 -27.88 3.37 -18.04
N GLN A 550 -28.12 2.66 -16.94
CA GLN A 550 -29.19 1.68 -16.83
C GLN A 550 -30.52 2.40 -16.65
N VAL A 551 -31.60 1.80 -17.15
CA VAL A 551 -32.96 2.35 -16.99
C VAL A 551 -33.90 1.21 -16.63
N TRP A 552 -34.56 1.33 -15.48
CA TRP A 552 -35.47 0.31 -14.94
C TRP A 552 -36.68 0.91 -14.23
N ARG A 553 -37.67 0.07 -13.95
CA ARG A 553 -38.88 0.41 -13.19
C ARG A 553 -38.88 -0.23 -11.81
N THR A 554 -39.75 0.26 -10.94
CA THR A 554 -39.98 -0.29 -9.59
C THR A 554 -40.38 -1.77 -9.58
N ASP A 555 -41.00 -2.26 -10.65
CA ASP A 555 -41.41 -3.66 -10.81
C ASP A 555 -40.26 -4.61 -11.18
N GLY A 556 -39.03 -4.09 -11.30
CA GLY A 556 -37.83 -4.86 -11.63
C GLY A 556 -37.61 -5.07 -13.13
N SER A 557 -38.45 -4.51 -14.00
CA SER A 557 -38.26 -4.57 -15.45
C SER A 557 -37.20 -3.59 -15.92
N PHE A 558 -36.26 -4.07 -16.75
CA PHE A 558 -35.26 -3.23 -17.41
C PHE A 558 -35.72 -2.75 -18.78
N LEU A 559 -35.63 -1.44 -19.01
CA LEU A 559 -35.79 -0.81 -20.32
C LEU A 559 -34.43 -0.65 -21.02
N VAL A 560 -33.37 -0.35 -20.25
CA VAL A 560 -31.98 -0.32 -20.73
C VAL A 560 -31.11 -1.06 -19.72
N TYR A 561 -30.67 -2.26 -20.10
CA TYR A 561 -29.76 -3.08 -19.29
C TYR A 561 -28.33 -2.97 -19.80
N ARG A 562 -27.37 -2.74 -18.91
CA ARG A 562 -25.93 -2.60 -19.24
C ARG A 562 -25.05 -3.66 -18.60
N SER A 563 -25.62 -4.83 -18.29
CA SER A 563 -24.90 -5.98 -17.73
C SER A 563 -24.25 -5.72 -16.37
N ALA A 564 -24.91 -4.90 -15.55
CA ALA A 564 -24.56 -4.71 -14.14
C ALA A 564 -25.77 -5.10 -13.27
N PRO A 565 -25.55 -5.78 -12.14
CA PRO A 565 -26.65 -6.09 -11.22
C PRO A 565 -27.21 -4.81 -10.60
N VAL A 566 -28.52 -4.82 -10.35
CA VAL A 566 -29.24 -3.84 -9.53
C VAL A 566 -29.77 -4.60 -8.32
N GLU A 567 -29.31 -4.21 -7.13
CA GLU A 567 -29.64 -4.92 -5.87
C GLU A 567 -31.04 -4.59 -5.37
N ASN A 568 -31.48 -3.33 -5.58
CA ASN A 568 -32.82 -2.86 -5.23
C ASN A 568 -33.44 -2.11 -6.42
N PHE A 569 -34.58 -2.58 -6.89
CA PHE A 569 -35.31 -2.01 -8.04
C PHE A 569 -36.21 -0.82 -7.67
N ALA A 570 -36.51 -0.63 -6.39
CA ALA A 570 -37.18 0.55 -5.85
C ALA A 570 -36.29 1.23 -4.78
N PRO A 571 -35.11 1.73 -5.17
CA PRO A 571 -34.23 2.42 -4.23
C PRO A 571 -34.83 3.77 -3.84
N ILE A 572 -34.42 4.29 -2.67
CA ILE A 572 -34.65 5.71 -2.36
C ILE A 572 -33.82 6.52 -3.37
N PRO A 573 -34.44 7.34 -4.24
CA PRO A 573 -33.69 8.06 -5.25
C PRO A 573 -32.88 9.19 -4.61
N ALA A 574 -31.69 9.45 -5.13
CA ALA A 574 -30.87 10.57 -4.70
C ALA A 574 -31.49 11.93 -5.08
N ALA A 575 -32.22 11.97 -6.20
CA ALA A 575 -32.99 13.11 -6.67
C ALA A 575 -34.16 12.63 -7.54
N SER A 576 -35.21 13.45 -7.65
CA SER A 576 -36.38 13.19 -8.50
C SER A 576 -36.63 14.36 -9.45
N PHE A 577 -37.00 14.07 -10.69
CA PHE A 577 -37.26 15.07 -11.74
C PHE A 577 -38.52 14.73 -12.54
N ASP A 578 -39.30 15.76 -12.88
CA ASP A 578 -40.47 15.61 -13.78
C ASP A 578 -40.01 15.27 -15.21
N ILE A 579 -38.95 15.93 -15.68
CA ILE A 579 -38.31 15.67 -16.97
C ILE A 579 -36.80 15.78 -16.83
N ALA A 580 -36.05 14.91 -17.51
CA ALA A 580 -34.59 15.01 -17.58
C ALA A 580 -34.06 14.35 -18.86
N PHE A 581 -32.91 14.81 -19.36
CA PHE A 581 -32.20 14.20 -20.48
C PHE A 581 -31.09 13.26 -20.01
N ALA A 582 -31.13 12.01 -20.47
CA ALA A 582 -30.20 10.96 -20.09
C ALA A 582 -28.88 11.03 -20.89
N ALA A 583 -27.89 11.76 -20.35
CA ALA A 583 -26.48 11.71 -20.78
C ALA A 583 -25.58 10.98 -19.75
N ASN A 584 -26.17 10.44 -18.68
CA ASN A 584 -25.52 9.77 -17.55
C ASN A 584 -25.06 8.36 -17.95
N ARG A 585 -23.90 8.29 -18.57
CA ARG A 585 -23.29 7.02 -18.97
C ARG A 585 -21.78 7.13 -18.89
N GLY A 586 -21.12 6.06 -18.46
CA GLY A 586 -19.66 6.03 -18.41
C GLY A 586 -19.06 6.32 -19.78
N SER A 587 -18.36 7.45 -19.90
CA SER A 587 -17.64 7.77 -21.12
C SER A 587 -16.37 6.94 -21.19
N ARG A 588 -16.20 6.25 -22.32
CA ARG A 588 -15.01 5.42 -22.56
C ARG A 588 -13.90 6.26 -23.20
N GLY A 589 -13.69 7.47 -22.68
CA GLY A 589 -12.77 8.48 -23.23
C GLY A 589 -13.42 9.44 -24.23
N ILE A 590 -12.67 10.48 -24.61
CA ILE A 590 -13.13 11.65 -25.38
C ILE A 590 -13.73 11.30 -26.75
N TYR A 591 -13.26 10.24 -27.42
CA TYR A 591 -13.84 9.80 -28.70
C TYR A 591 -15.33 9.51 -28.57
N HIS A 592 -15.70 8.70 -27.58
CA HIS A 592 -17.10 8.32 -27.40
C HIS A 592 -17.95 9.50 -26.96
N TRP A 593 -17.39 10.46 -26.23
CA TRP A 593 -18.09 11.71 -25.93
C TRP A 593 -18.34 12.54 -27.18
N LEU A 594 -17.29 12.95 -27.89
CA LEU A 594 -17.43 13.85 -29.03
C LEU A 594 -18.21 13.20 -30.18
N VAL A 595 -17.98 11.92 -30.46
CA VAL A 595 -18.55 11.24 -31.64
C VAL A 595 -19.87 10.56 -31.31
N ASP A 596 -20.00 9.84 -30.19
CA ASP A 596 -21.23 9.05 -29.94
C ASP A 596 -22.28 9.82 -29.11
N TYR A 597 -21.87 10.79 -28.29
CA TYR A 597 -22.77 11.45 -27.32
C TYR A 597 -23.06 12.91 -27.63
N LEU A 598 -22.05 13.73 -27.95
CA LEU A 598 -22.24 15.16 -28.20
C LEU A 598 -23.27 15.46 -29.31
N PRO A 599 -23.37 14.70 -30.42
CA PRO A 599 -24.42 14.91 -31.42
C PRO A 599 -25.85 14.73 -30.87
N MET A 600 -26.01 13.99 -29.77
CA MET A 600 -27.31 13.78 -29.13
C MET A 600 -27.92 15.06 -28.56
N PHE A 601 -27.12 16.12 -28.38
CA PHE A 601 -27.55 17.41 -27.85
C PHE A 601 -28.16 18.34 -28.92
N ALA A 602 -28.11 17.98 -30.21
CA ALA A 602 -28.56 18.87 -31.28
C ALA A 602 -30.03 19.29 -31.15
N TRP A 603 -30.91 18.34 -30.82
CA TRP A 603 -32.31 18.66 -30.58
C TRP A 603 -32.48 19.62 -29.38
N ILE A 604 -31.66 19.50 -28.33
CA ILE A 604 -31.73 20.42 -27.16
C ILE A 604 -31.37 21.83 -27.61
N MET A 605 -30.30 21.96 -28.40
CA MET A 605 -29.86 23.26 -28.91
C MET A 605 -30.86 23.87 -29.88
N ASP A 606 -31.49 23.07 -30.73
CA ASP A 606 -32.57 23.49 -31.62
C ASP A 606 -33.78 24.02 -30.82
N GLU A 607 -34.19 23.30 -29.78
CA GLU A 607 -35.32 23.67 -28.92
C GLU A 607 -35.00 24.92 -28.06
N LYS A 608 -33.77 25.03 -27.55
CA LYS A 608 -33.26 26.21 -26.83
C LYS A 608 -33.27 27.44 -27.73
N ALA A 609 -32.81 27.29 -28.98
CA ALA A 609 -32.86 28.37 -29.98
C ALA A 609 -34.31 28.77 -30.33
N ALA A 610 -35.26 27.83 -30.26
CA ALA A 610 -36.70 28.09 -30.40
C ALA A 610 -37.37 28.66 -29.13
N GLY A 611 -36.60 28.94 -28.07
CA GLY A 611 -37.09 29.54 -26.82
C GLY A 611 -37.73 28.55 -25.85
N ARG A 612 -37.60 27.23 -26.06
CA ARG A 612 -38.10 26.23 -25.10
C ARG A 612 -37.11 26.04 -23.94
N PRO A 613 -37.61 25.77 -22.72
CA PRO A 613 -36.74 25.43 -21.58
C PRO A 613 -35.92 24.17 -21.85
N VAL A 614 -34.65 24.19 -21.44
CA VAL A 614 -33.76 23.02 -21.46
C VAL A 614 -34.11 22.12 -20.27
N PRO A 615 -34.36 20.82 -20.48
CA PRO A 615 -34.55 19.89 -19.36
C PRO A 615 -33.21 19.63 -18.66
N PRO A 616 -33.21 19.34 -17.34
CA PRO A 616 -32.01 18.92 -16.61
C PRO A 616 -31.23 17.82 -17.35
N ILE A 617 -29.93 18.02 -17.53
CA ILE A 617 -29.02 17.14 -18.26
C ILE A 617 -28.29 16.27 -17.24
N LEU A 618 -28.68 14.99 -17.18
CA LEU A 618 -28.02 14.04 -16.29
C LEU A 618 -26.67 13.66 -16.89
N ILE A 619 -25.56 13.94 -16.20
CA ILE A 619 -24.21 13.43 -16.53
C ILE A 619 -23.64 12.69 -15.32
N ASN A 620 -22.56 11.94 -15.47
CA ASN A 620 -21.98 11.24 -14.31
C ASN A 620 -20.99 12.11 -13.54
N ALA A 621 -21.05 12.01 -12.21
CA ALA A 621 -19.97 12.52 -11.36
C ALA A 621 -18.65 11.78 -11.65
N GLY A 622 -17.55 12.52 -11.74
CA GLY A 622 -16.21 11.97 -11.93
C GLY A 622 -15.88 11.48 -13.36
N ASN A 623 -16.74 11.74 -14.35
CA ASN A 623 -16.37 11.59 -15.77
C ASN A 623 -15.28 12.60 -16.16
N GLY A 624 -14.65 12.39 -17.34
CA GLY A 624 -13.59 13.27 -17.82
C GLY A 624 -14.06 14.73 -17.97
N SER A 625 -13.20 15.68 -17.61
CA SER A 625 -13.51 17.12 -17.62
C SER A 625 -13.93 17.64 -19.00
N PHE A 626 -13.55 16.96 -20.08
CA PHE A 626 -13.96 17.30 -21.46
C PHE A 626 -15.48 17.29 -21.66
N GLU A 627 -16.25 16.53 -20.87
CA GLU A 627 -17.72 16.51 -20.98
C GLU A 627 -18.29 17.86 -20.57
N ARG A 628 -17.94 18.29 -19.35
CA ARG A 628 -18.34 19.58 -18.79
C ARG A 628 -17.84 20.72 -19.66
N GLN A 629 -16.56 20.72 -20.03
CA GLN A 629 -16.00 21.75 -20.91
C GLN A 629 -16.73 21.86 -22.26
N SER A 630 -17.17 20.74 -22.84
CA SER A 630 -17.96 20.78 -24.08
C SER A 630 -19.34 21.41 -23.86
N LEU A 631 -20.00 21.10 -22.74
CA LEU A 631 -21.30 21.66 -22.37
C LEU A 631 -21.21 23.13 -21.95
N ASP A 632 -20.10 23.53 -21.33
CA ASP A 632 -19.80 24.92 -20.99
C ASP A 632 -19.63 25.77 -22.26
N LEU A 633 -18.96 25.23 -23.29
CA LEU A 633 -18.87 25.87 -24.61
C LEU A 633 -20.22 26.00 -25.32
N LEU A 634 -21.20 25.15 -24.97
CA LEU A 634 -22.60 25.24 -25.44
C LEU A 634 -23.48 26.16 -24.56
N GLY A 635 -22.95 26.66 -23.44
CA GLY A 635 -23.73 27.41 -22.45
C GLY A 635 -24.82 26.58 -21.79
N LEU A 636 -24.55 25.30 -21.52
CA LEU A 636 -25.45 24.35 -20.85
C LEU A 636 -25.01 24.00 -19.41
N SER A 637 -24.02 24.72 -18.87
CA SER A 637 -23.44 24.44 -17.54
C SER A 637 -24.47 24.42 -16.42
N ASP A 638 -25.40 25.38 -16.45
CA ASP A 638 -26.44 25.55 -15.43
C ASP A 638 -27.53 24.47 -15.51
N ASP A 639 -27.60 23.75 -16.62
CA ASP A 639 -28.59 22.68 -16.86
C ASP A 639 -28.07 21.30 -16.39
N ILE A 640 -26.81 21.19 -15.95
CA ILE A 640 -26.16 19.93 -15.60
C ILE A 640 -26.56 19.43 -14.21
N VAL A 641 -26.90 18.13 -14.14
CA VAL A 641 -27.10 17.39 -12.89
C VAL A 641 -26.16 16.18 -12.85
N GLU A 642 -25.36 16.05 -11.80
CA GLU A 642 -24.49 14.90 -11.62
C GLU A 642 -25.19 13.69 -11.00
N VAL A 643 -24.99 12.53 -11.61
CA VAL A 643 -25.40 11.23 -11.11
C VAL A 643 -24.18 10.52 -10.52
N VAL A 644 -24.20 10.28 -9.22
CA VAL A 644 -23.13 9.61 -8.48
C VAL A 644 -23.29 8.08 -8.57
N ALA A 645 -22.19 7.35 -8.63
CA ALA A 645 -22.22 5.88 -8.65
C ALA A 645 -22.89 5.33 -7.38
N GLY A 646 -23.84 4.40 -7.54
CA GLY A 646 -24.62 3.84 -6.43
C GLY A 646 -25.81 4.70 -5.96
N ALA A 647 -25.99 5.89 -6.53
CA ALA A 647 -27.04 6.84 -6.17
C ALA A 647 -27.98 7.08 -7.38
N PRO A 648 -28.95 6.18 -7.63
CA PRO A 648 -29.85 6.32 -8.76
C PRO A 648 -30.82 7.49 -8.60
N VAL A 649 -31.23 8.08 -9.72
CA VAL A 649 -32.21 9.17 -9.77
C VAL A 649 -33.54 8.65 -10.33
N LYS A 650 -34.65 9.21 -9.86
CA LYS A 650 -36.00 8.92 -10.37
C LYS A 650 -36.42 10.01 -11.34
N VAL A 651 -36.99 9.63 -12.48
CA VAL A 651 -37.44 10.58 -13.50
C VAL A 651 -38.81 10.17 -14.03
N GLU A 652 -39.78 11.08 -14.00
CA GLU A 652 -41.12 10.83 -14.54
C GLU A 652 -41.09 10.75 -16.07
N ARG A 653 -40.40 11.68 -16.74
CA ARG A 653 -40.16 11.67 -18.20
C ARG A 653 -38.66 11.71 -18.52
N LEU A 654 -38.05 10.55 -18.69
CA LEU A 654 -36.63 10.46 -19.05
C LEU A 654 -36.48 10.52 -20.58
N ILE A 655 -35.96 11.65 -21.07
CA ILE A 655 -35.67 11.87 -22.49
C ILE A 655 -34.33 11.25 -22.85
N THR A 656 -34.27 10.58 -23.99
CA THR A 656 -33.03 10.03 -24.56
C THR A 656 -33.05 10.19 -26.08
N SER A 657 -31.88 10.19 -26.70
CA SER A 657 -31.76 10.17 -28.14
C SER A 657 -30.62 9.25 -28.55
N ARG A 658 -30.57 8.90 -29.84
CA ARG A 658 -29.45 8.11 -30.39
C ARG A 658 -29.09 8.64 -31.76
N VAL A 659 -27.88 9.15 -31.88
CA VAL A 659 -27.31 9.61 -33.14
C VAL A 659 -26.14 8.69 -33.48
N GLY A 660 -26.40 7.62 -34.23
CA GLY A 660 -25.31 6.82 -34.83
C GLY A 660 -24.83 7.48 -36.13
N PHE A 661 -23.77 6.95 -36.73
CA PHE A 661 -23.21 7.47 -37.99
C PHE A 661 -24.25 7.71 -39.11
N ARG A 662 -25.23 6.82 -39.30
CA ARG A 662 -26.33 7.03 -40.29
C ARG A 662 -27.21 8.24 -39.98
N GLY A 663 -27.29 8.65 -38.72
CA GLY A 663 -27.97 9.85 -38.27
C GLY A 663 -27.09 11.09 -38.26
N MET A 664 -25.81 10.98 -38.60
CA MET A 664 -24.93 12.14 -38.85
C MET A 664 -24.86 12.53 -40.32
N VAL A 665 -25.37 11.67 -41.22
CA VAL A 665 -25.49 11.98 -42.65
C VAL A 665 -26.42 13.18 -42.82
N GLY A 666 -26.00 14.15 -43.62
CA GLY A 666 -26.63 15.47 -43.70
C GLY A 666 -26.18 16.36 -42.56
N TRP A 667 -24.87 16.46 -42.32
CA TRP A 667 -24.23 17.05 -41.13
C TRP A 667 -24.83 18.38 -40.64
N GLN A 668 -25.37 19.20 -41.54
CA GLN A 668 -25.93 20.52 -41.25
C GLN A 668 -27.00 20.50 -40.14
N HIS A 669 -27.78 19.41 -40.00
CA HIS A 669 -28.79 19.31 -38.94
C HIS A 669 -28.19 19.11 -37.53
N LEU A 670 -26.88 18.94 -37.41
CA LEU A 670 -26.15 18.84 -36.15
C LEU A 670 -25.36 20.13 -35.83
N GLU A 671 -25.34 21.12 -36.73
CA GLU A 671 -24.56 22.36 -36.55
C GLU A 671 -25.02 23.20 -35.37
N SER A 672 -26.26 22.99 -34.89
CA SER A 672 -26.73 23.60 -33.64
C SER A 672 -25.92 23.20 -32.40
N VAL A 673 -25.14 22.12 -32.47
CA VAL A 673 -24.15 21.75 -31.45
C VAL A 673 -22.74 22.18 -31.84
N PHE A 674 -22.32 21.84 -33.06
CA PHE A 674 -20.92 21.96 -33.44
C PHE A 674 -20.50 23.40 -33.74
N SER A 675 -21.34 24.20 -34.41
CA SER A 675 -21.02 25.60 -34.73
C SER A 675 -20.81 26.44 -33.48
N PRO A 676 -21.70 26.45 -32.46
CA PRO A 676 -21.48 27.25 -31.24
C PRO A 676 -20.18 26.89 -30.51
N ILE A 677 -19.84 25.60 -30.44
CA ILE A 677 -18.60 25.13 -29.82
C ILE A 677 -17.38 25.66 -30.58
N ILE A 678 -17.40 25.56 -31.92
CA ILE A 678 -16.31 26.05 -32.78
C ILE A 678 -16.18 27.58 -32.67
N GLU A 679 -17.30 28.30 -32.77
CA GLU A 679 -17.32 29.77 -32.68
C GLU A 679 -16.77 30.24 -31.34
N ARG A 680 -17.20 29.61 -30.23
CA ARG A 680 -16.68 29.94 -28.90
C ARG A 680 -15.19 29.61 -28.77
N ALA A 681 -14.75 28.47 -29.30
CA ALA A 681 -13.34 28.08 -29.30
C ALA A 681 -12.46 29.06 -30.10
N LEU A 682 -12.91 29.51 -31.27
CA LEU A 682 -12.21 30.52 -32.08
C LEU A 682 -12.21 31.90 -31.43
N ALA A 683 -13.31 32.28 -30.78
CA ALA A 683 -13.38 33.52 -30.00
C ALA A 683 -12.37 33.50 -28.85
N LEU A 684 -12.32 32.42 -28.07
CA LEU A 684 -11.32 32.23 -27.01
C LEU A 684 -9.88 32.24 -27.54
N ALA A 685 -9.65 31.64 -28.72
CA ALA A 685 -8.34 31.68 -29.35
C ALA A 685 -7.91 33.12 -29.71
N LYS A 686 -8.84 33.93 -30.22
CA LYS A 686 -8.61 35.35 -30.50
C LYS A 686 -8.43 36.16 -29.22
N GLU A 687 -9.25 35.92 -28.18
CA GLU A 687 -9.16 36.59 -26.88
C GLU A 687 -7.80 36.35 -26.19
N GLN A 688 -7.23 35.15 -26.37
CA GLN A 688 -5.95 34.76 -25.79
C GLN A 688 -4.74 34.95 -26.72
N ASP A 689 -4.94 35.56 -27.88
CA ASP A 689 -3.90 35.84 -28.89
C ASP A 689 -3.05 34.60 -29.26
N VAL A 690 -3.69 33.44 -29.38
CA VAL A 690 -2.98 32.19 -29.76
C VAL A 690 -2.93 32.03 -31.28
N ILE A 691 -1.75 31.70 -31.78
CA ILE A 691 -1.54 31.41 -33.20
C ILE A 691 -2.03 29.99 -33.51
N LEU A 692 -2.95 29.86 -34.46
CA LEU A 692 -3.47 28.57 -34.89
C LEU A 692 -2.68 28.05 -36.10
N PRO A 693 -1.97 26.91 -36.00
CA PRO A 693 -1.17 26.35 -37.09
C PRO A 693 -2.05 25.78 -38.23
N ARG A 694 -1.52 25.81 -39.47
CA ARG A 694 -2.16 25.20 -40.66
C ARG A 694 -1.84 23.71 -40.80
N ARG A 695 -0.67 23.26 -40.36
CA ARG A 695 -0.28 21.83 -40.35
C ARG A 695 0.02 21.43 -38.91
N VAL A 696 -0.63 20.39 -38.45
CA VAL A 696 -0.57 19.95 -37.04
C VAL A 696 -0.19 18.49 -36.98
N TYR A 697 0.82 18.18 -36.18
CA TYR A 697 1.09 16.84 -35.74
C TYR A 697 0.63 16.69 -34.29
N ILE A 698 -0.32 15.79 -34.04
CA ILE A 698 -0.79 15.50 -32.68
C ILE A 698 0.10 14.40 -32.10
N SER A 699 1.00 14.80 -31.20
CA SER A 699 1.93 13.88 -30.55
C SER A 699 1.22 12.92 -29.60
N ARG A 700 1.74 11.69 -29.55
CA ARG A 700 1.29 10.64 -28.62
C ARG A 700 2.39 10.22 -27.64
N ARG A 701 3.51 10.93 -27.59
CA ARG A 701 4.70 10.57 -26.80
C ARG A 701 4.41 10.44 -25.30
N ALA A 702 3.53 11.26 -24.76
CA ALA A 702 3.12 11.23 -23.35
C ALA A 702 2.17 10.07 -23.00
N VAL A 703 1.69 9.29 -23.98
CA VAL A 703 0.67 8.25 -23.77
C VAL A 703 1.33 6.86 -23.68
N PRO A 704 1.32 6.18 -22.51
CA PRO A 704 1.99 4.89 -22.33
C PRO A 704 1.30 3.72 -23.05
N ARG A 705 0.12 3.96 -23.63
CA ARG A 705 -0.69 2.94 -24.30
C ARG A 705 -0.39 2.89 -25.80
N ARG A 706 0.23 1.80 -26.23
CA ARG A 706 0.76 1.60 -27.60
C ARG A 706 1.76 2.66 -28.03
N PRO A 707 2.90 2.78 -27.32
CA PRO A 707 3.90 3.79 -27.64
C PRO A 707 4.52 3.50 -29.01
N MET A 708 4.77 4.58 -29.76
CA MET A 708 5.51 4.53 -31.02
C MET A 708 6.99 4.81 -30.71
N LEU A 709 7.85 3.81 -30.81
CA LEU A 709 9.21 3.84 -30.28
C LEU A 709 10.09 4.92 -30.91
N ASN A 710 9.85 5.21 -32.18
CA ASN A 710 10.60 6.19 -32.96
C ASN A 710 9.80 7.45 -33.27
N GLU A 711 8.83 7.83 -32.42
CA GLU A 711 8.00 9.02 -32.63
C GLU A 711 8.81 10.30 -32.78
N SER A 712 9.89 10.48 -32.01
CA SER A 712 10.74 11.68 -32.13
C SER A 712 11.32 11.85 -33.54
N HIS A 713 11.73 10.77 -34.20
CA HIS A 713 12.25 10.81 -35.57
C HIS A 713 11.14 11.24 -36.55
N ILE A 714 9.93 10.73 -36.37
CA ILE A 714 8.77 11.12 -37.21
C ILE A 714 8.40 12.59 -36.96
N GLU A 715 8.45 13.07 -35.72
CA GLU A 715 8.24 14.48 -35.38
C GLU A 715 9.30 15.39 -36.01
N ASP A 716 10.57 14.99 -35.99
CA ASP A 716 11.66 15.77 -36.60
C ASP A 716 11.45 15.94 -38.11
N HIS A 717 11.08 14.87 -38.81
CA HIS A 717 10.73 14.94 -40.22
C HIS A 717 9.47 15.78 -40.45
N ALA A 718 8.44 15.62 -39.62
CA ALA A 718 7.21 16.41 -39.70
C ALA A 718 7.48 17.92 -39.50
N ARG A 719 8.35 18.31 -38.57
CA ARG A 719 8.78 19.72 -38.40
C ARG A 719 9.43 20.26 -39.65
N SER A 720 10.31 19.47 -40.28
CA SER A 720 10.94 19.86 -41.55
C SER A 720 9.92 20.04 -42.69
N ALA A 721 8.81 19.29 -42.65
CA ALA A 721 7.67 19.42 -43.54
C ALA A 721 6.65 20.51 -43.12
N GLY A 722 6.99 21.34 -42.13
CA GLY A 722 6.21 22.50 -41.70
C GLY A 722 5.04 22.19 -40.75
N PHE A 723 5.07 21.04 -40.06
CA PHE A 723 4.10 20.71 -39.03
C PHE A 723 4.46 21.34 -37.68
N GLU A 724 3.47 21.88 -36.99
CA GLU A 724 3.55 22.20 -35.58
C GLU A 724 3.28 20.94 -34.75
N ILE A 725 4.19 20.57 -33.86
CA ILE A 725 4.08 19.36 -33.03
C ILE A 725 3.39 19.71 -31.71
N LEU A 726 2.19 19.18 -31.47
CA LEU A 726 1.36 19.53 -30.32
C LEU A 726 0.98 18.29 -29.51
N ASP A 727 1.12 18.38 -28.19
CA ASP A 727 0.52 17.42 -27.25
C ASP A 727 -0.83 17.95 -26.76
N PHE A 728 -1.90 17.41 -27.33
CA PHE A 728 -3.27 17.79 -26.96
C PHE A 728 -3.57 17.55 -25.48
N ALA A 729 -2.91 16.62 -24.81
CA ALA A 729 -3.13 16.40 -23.37
C ALA A 729 -2.72 17.60 -22.51
N THR A 730 -1.85 18.48 -23.03
CA THR A 730 -1.39 19.69 -22.33
C THR A 730 -2.22 20.93 -22.64
N LEU A 731 -3.14 20.85 -23.61
CA LEU A 731 -3.92 21.99 -24.09
C LEU A 731 -5.36 21.94 -23.53
N PRO A 732 -5.98 23.10 -23.23
CA PRO A 732 -7.40 23.13 -22.89
C PRO A 732 -8.26 22.72 -24.10
N LEU A 733 -9.44 22.13 -23.84
CA LEU A 733 -10.31 21.56 -24.90
C LEU A 733 -10.65 22.58 -26.00
N TRP A 734 -11.00 23.82 -25.63
CA TRP A 734 -11.31 24.87 -26.61
C TRP A 734 -10.14 25.11 -27.59
N HIS A 735 -8.89 25.02 -27.11
CA HIS A 735 -7.71 25.24 -27.94
C HIS A 735 -7.51 24.07 -28.90
N GLN A 736 -7.69 22.83 -28.41
CA GLN A 736 -7.66 21.62 -29.25
C GLN A 736 -8.69 21.70 -30.40
N ILE A 737 -9.90 22.21 -30.09
CA ILE A 737 -10.98 22.41 -31.06
C ILE A 737 -10.61 23.50 -32.08
N ALA A 738 -10.14 24.66 -31.62
CA ALA A 738 -9.74 25.77 -32.49
C ALA A 738 -8.61 25.36 -33.45
N ILE A 739 -7.59 24.66 -32.94
CA ILE A 739 -6.50 24.10 -33.74
C ILE A 739 -7.04 23.14 -34.81
N SER A 740 -7.87 22.19 -34.41
CA SER A 740 -8.39 21.14 -35.31
C SER A 740 -9.31 21.71 -36.39
N HIS A 741 -10.05 22.78 -36.08
CA HIS A 741 -10.88 23.48 -37.05
C HIS A 741 -10.07 24.36 -38.01
N ASN A 742 -8.96 24.95 -37.55
CA ASN A 742 -8.10 25.80 -38.35
C ASN A 742 -7.16 25.01 -39.28
N ALA A 743 -6.71 23.83 -38.86
CA ALA A 743 -5.74 23.03 -39.59
C ALA A 743 -6.24 22.59 -40.97
N GLU A 744 -5.34 22.64 -41.95
CA GLU A 744 -5.53 22.13 -43.31
C GLU A 744 -4.95 20.72 -43.47
N THR A 745 -4.03 20.35 -42.59
CA THR A 745 -3.45 19.01 -42.50
C THR A 745 -3.25 18.63 -41.05
N ILE A 746 -3.80 17.48 -40.66
CA ILE A 746 -3.67 16.89 -39.33
C ILE A 746 -3.00 15.53 -39.46
N MET A 747 -1.83 15.37 -38.87
CA MET A 747 -1.10 14.11 -38.78
C MET A 747 -1.07 13.62 -37.33
N SER A 748 -1.24 12.32 -37.09
CA SER A 748 -1.16 11.77 -35.73
C SER A 748 -0.94 10.26 -35.78
N PRO A 749 -0.18 9.69 -34.83
CA PRO A 749 -0.32 8.28 -34.52
C PRO A 749 -1.75 7.98 -34.05
N HIS A 750 -2.28 6.82 -34.43
CA HIS A 750 -3.66 6.41 -34.15
C HIS A 750 -4.03 6.58 -32.69
N GLY A 751 -4.91 7.51 -32.32
CA GLY A 751 -5.28 7.74 -30.92
C GLY A 751 -6.34 8.82 -30.71
N ALA A 752 -6.73 9.00 -29.45
CA ALA A 752 -7.90 9.81 -29.07
C ALA A 752 -7.81 11.29 -29.49
N GLY A 753 -6.60 11.83 -29.75
CA GLY A 753 -6.43 13.16 -30.32
C GLY A 753 -7.19 13.35 -31.64
N LEU A 754 -7.21 12.33 -32.49
CA LEU A 754 -7.96 12.31 -33.77
C LEU A 754 -9.49 12.35 -33.59
N SER A 755 -10.02 12.30 -32.37
CA SER A 755 -11.45 12.53 -32.15
C SER A 755 -11.87 13.96 -32.52
N HIS A 756 -10.93 14.91 -32.50
CA HIS A 756 -11.17 16.31 -32.85
C HIS A 756 -11.37 16.54 -34.35
N LEU A 757 -11.15 15.53 -35.20
CA LEU A 757 -11.50 15.57 -36.62
C LEU A 757 -12.99 15.89 -36.84
N ILE A 758 -13.85 15.66 -35.84
CA ILE A 758 -15.26 16.04 -35.89
C ILE A 758 -15.47 17.55 -36.08
N PHE A 759 -14.51 18.37 -35.62
CA PHE A 759 -14.51 19.83 -35.74
C PHE A 759 -13.76 20.33 -36.98
N ALA A 760 -13.05 19.45 -37.70
CA ALA A 760 -12.28 19.82 -38.89
C ALA A 760 -13.21 20.25 -40.05
N LYS A 761 -12.67 21.13 -40.91
CA LYS A 761 -13.37 21.60 -42.10
C LYS A 761 -13.35 20.52 -43.19
N PRO A 762 -14.40 20.40 -44.03
CA PRO A 762 -14.32 19.57 -45.23
C PRO A 762 -13.10 19.93 -46.09
N GLY A 763 -12.42 18.92 -46.65
CA GLY A 763 -11.16 19.06 -47.40
C GLY A 763 -9.89 19.10 -46.54
N THR A 764 -10.00 19.03 -45.21
CA THR A 764 -8.83 18.86 -44.33
C THR A 764 -8.17 17.53 -44.64
N GLN A 765 -6.85 17.54 -44.87
CA GLN A 765 -6.08 16.31 -45.09
C GLN A 765 -5.75 15.68 -43.73
N VAL A 766 -6.00 14.38 -43.60
CA VAL A 766 -5.74 13.63 -42.37
C VAL A 766 -4.74 12.53 -42.68
N ILE A 767 -3.66 12.47 -41.90
CA ILE A 767 -2.60 11.46 -42.03
C ILE A 767 -2.53 10.68 -40.73
N GLU A 768 -3.03 9.45 -40.74
CA GLU A 768 -3.01 8.58 -39.55
C GLU A 768 -1.89 7.55 -39.64
N LEU A 769 -1.00 7.53 -38.67
CA LEU A 769 -0.01 6.47 -38.50
C LEU A 769 -0.66 5.35 -37.70
N LEU A 770 -1.05 4.29 -38.40
CA LEU A 770 -1.95 3.26 -37.89
C LEU A 770 -1.18 1.96 -37.65
N PRO A 771 -0.85 1.61 -36.39
CA PRO A 771 -0.47 0.23 -36.10
C PRO A 771 -1.66 -0.67 -36.46
N ILE A 772 -1.45 -1.89 -36.93
CA ILE A 772 -2.53 -2.81 -37.29
C ILE A 772 -2.15 -4.25 -36.94
N GLN A 773 -3.16 -5.02 -36.52
CA GLN A 773 -3.04 -6.46 -36.26
C GLN A 773 -4.41 -7.13 -36.47
N ASP A 774 -4.42 -8.45 -36.61
CA ASP A 774 -5.66 -9.19 -36.79
C ASP A 774 -6.68 -8.99 -35.67
N GLY A 775 -7.96 -8.93 -36.06
CA GLY A 775 -9.09 -8.73 -35.16
C GLY A 775 -9.28 -7.31 -34.63
N THR A 776 -8.49 -6.33 -35.09
CA THR A 776 -8.57 -4.94 -34.59
C THR A 776 -9.16 -3.91 -35.57
N TYR A 777 -9.47 -4.34 -36.79
CA TYR A 777 -9.95 -3.49 -37.90
C TYR A 777 -11.10 -2.58 -37.52
N GLN A 778 -12.19 -3.13 -36.95
CA GLN A 778 -13.37 -2.34 -36.61
C GLN A 778 -13.10 -1.22 -35.60
N LEU A 779 -12.16 -1.43 -34.68
CA LEU A 779 -11.77 -0.44 -33.66
C LEU A 779 -10.81 0.61 -34.23
N ARG A 780 -9.95 0.20 -35.17
CA ARG A 780 -8.95 1.05 -35.82
C ARG A 780 -9.52 1.90 -36.95
N PHE A 781 -10.68 1.52 -37.51
CA PHE A 781 -11.33 2.21 -38.62
C PHE A 781 -12.19 3.44 -38.23
N ASN A 782 -12.24 3.82 -36.96
CA ASN A 782 -13.16 4.86 -36.47
C ASN A 782 -12.92 6.25 -37.04
N TYR A 783 -11.65 6.67 -37.19
CA TYR A 783 -11.32 8.01 -37.69
C TYR A 783 -11.52 8.13 -39.21
N ALA A 784 -11.34 7.02 -39.94
CA ALA A 784 -11.72 6.93 -41.35
C ALA A 784 -13.24 7.09 -41.54
N ARG A 785 -14.07 6.43 -40.71
CA ARG A 785 -15.55 6.60 -40.73
C ARG A 785 -15.96 8.05 -40.53
N LEU A 786 -15.34 8.71 -39.55
CA LEU A 786 -15.59 10.13 -39.27
C LEU A 786 -15.17 11.01 -40.45
N SER A 787 -14.02 10.73 -41.04
CA SER A 787 -13.48 11.45 -42.20
C SER A 787 -14.40 11.35 -43.42
N ILE A 788 -14.93 10.15 -43.72
CA ILE A 788 -15.90 9.94 -44.81
C ILE A 788 -17.13 10.83 -44.63
N LEU A 789 -17.67 10.94 -43.41
CA LEU A 789 -18.88 11.73 -43.14
C LEU A 789 -18.62 13.24 -43.13
N LYS A 790 -17.47 13.66 -42.60
CA LYS A 790 -17.09 15.08 -42.48
C LYS A 790 -16.52 15.66 -43.76
N GLY A 791 -16.33 14.86 -44.81
CA GLY A 791 -15.77 15.36 -46.06
C GLY A 791 -14.26 15.54 -46.01
N LEU A 792 -13.52 14.75 -45.22
CA LEU A 792 -12.08 14.89 -45.02
C LEU A 792 -11.28 13.99 -45.97
N ASP A 793 -10.06 14.39 -46.30
CA ASP A 793 -9.14 13.62 -47.15
C ASP A 793 -8.23 12.75 -46.30
N TYR A 794 -8.69 11.54 -45.98
CA TYR A 794 -8.04 10.67 -45.02
C TYR A 794 -7.07 9.70 -45.68
N THR A 795 -5.86 9.64 -45.14
CA THR A 795 -4.80 8.70 -45.52
C THR A 795 -4.29 7.97 -44.28
N ALA A 796 -4.32 6.64 -44.29
CA ALA A 796 -3.67 5.83 -43.26
C ALA A 796 -2.38 5.21 -43.77
N TRP A 797 -1.31 5.36 -42.98
CA TRP A 797 -0.07 4.62 -43.13
C TRP A 797 -0.08 3.42 -42.17
N LEU A 798 -0.04 2.20 -42.69
CA LEU A 798 -0.21 0.97 -41.92
C LEU A 798 1.13 0.35 -41.50
N GLU A 799 1.30 0.15 -40.20
CA GLU A 799 2.45 -0.54 -39.59
C GLU A 799 2.03 -1.82 -38.86
N PRO A 800 2.80 -2.91 -38.90
CA PRO A 800 2.43 -4.13 -38.20
C PRO A 800 2.59 -3.96 -36.69
N GLN A 801 1.63 -4.48 -35.92
CA GLN A 801 1.72 -4.57 -34.47
C GLN A 801 1.60 -6.03 -34.01
N GLN A 802 2.56 -6.49 -33.21
CA GLN A 802 2.51 -7.83 -32.63
C GLN A 802 1.54 -7.88 -31.44
N PRO A 803 0.63 -8.87 -31.33
CA PRO A 803 -0.39 -8.90 -30.27
C PRO A 803 0.13 -8.89 -28.84
N GLN A 804 1.35 -9.38 -28.60
CA GLN A 804 1.99 -9.52 -27.29
C GLN A 804 2.80 -8.28 -26.90
N ILE A 805 3.10 -7.41 -27.87
CA ILE A 805 3.92 -6.21 -27.70
C ILE A 805 3.02 -5.00 -27.84
N ASN A 806 2.99 -4.18 -26.80
CA ASN A 806 2.17 -2.97 -26.83
C ASN A 806 2.76 -1.93 -27.80
N GLU A 807 4.08 -1.91 -27.92
CA GLU A 807 4.88 -0.95 -28.67
C GLU A 807 4.89 -1.27 -30.17
N TRP A 808 5.21 -0.26 -30.98
CA TRP A 808 5.32 -0.38 -32.44
C TRP A 808 6.22 0.75 -32.96
N GLN A 809 6.57 0.72 -34.24
CA GLN A 809 7.42 1.72 -34.86
C GLN A 809 7.01 1.97 -36.30
N VAL A 810 7.38 3.12 -36.84
CA VAL A 810 7.19 3.47 -38.25
C VAL A 810 8.44 3.14 -39.06
N ASP A 811 8.30 2.62 -40.27
CA ASP A 811 9.40 2.42 -41.21
C ASP A 811 9.95 3.77 -41.69
N THR A 812 11.04 4.21 -41.06
CA THR A 812 11.71 5.49 -41.37
C THR A 812 12.41 5.50 -42.72
N SER A 813 12.55 4.36 -43.40
CA SER A 813 13.11 4.32 -44.76
C SER A 813 12.06 4.60 -45.84
N ARG A 814 10.77 4.42 -45.53
CA ARG A 814 9.67 4.53 -46.50
C ARG A 814 8.67 5.63 -46.17
N PHE A 815 8.42 5.88 -44.89
CA PHE A 815 7.43 6.87 -44.48
C PHE A 815 7.82 8.32 -44.83
N PRO A 816 9.06 8.80 -44.59
CA PRO A 816 9.42 10.19 -44.90
C PRO A 816 9.27 10.55 -46.40
N PRO A 817 9.78 9.75 -47.36
CA PRO A 817 9.53 10.00 -48.79
C PRO A 817 8.05 9.98 -49.16
N PHE A 818 7.28 9.05 -48.57
CA PHE A 818 5.83 8.99 -48.77
C PHE A 818 5.12 10.26 -48.28
N LEU A 819 5.50 10.78 -47.12
CA LEU A 819 4.92 12.01 -46.57
C LEU A 819 5.20 13.20 -47.48
N ASP A 820 6.45 13.34 -47.95
CA ASP A 820 6.86 14.43 -48.82
C ASP A 820 6.08 14.42 -50.15
N ASP A 821 5.94 13.24 -50.76
CA ASP A 821 5.15 13.05 -51.98
C ASP A 821 3.67 13.37 -51.76
N LEU A 822 3.09 12.92 -50.64
CA LEU A 822 1.70 13.16 -50.28
C LEU A 822 1.42 14.66 -50.11
N LEU A 823 2.31 15.39 -49.46
CA LEU A 823 2.16 16.84 -49.25
C LEU A 823 2.39 17.64 -50.54
N ALA A 824 3.33 17.21 -51.39
CA ALA A 824 3.59 17.84 -52.68
C ALA A 824 2.42 17.70 -53.67
N SER A 825 1.69 16.59 -53.61
CA SER A 825 0.53 16.32 -54.48
C SER A 825 -0.66 17.26 -54.26
N LYS A 826 -0.69 18.00 -53.15
CA LYS A 826 -1.76 18.96 -52.80
C LYS A 826 -1.44 20.41 -53.23
N VAL A 827 -0.18 20.70 -53.58
CA VAL A 827 0.30 22.03 -54.02
C VAL A 827 0.23 22.20 -55.54
N ARG A 828 0.06 21.09 -56.28
CA ARG A 828 -0.26 21.05 -57.71
C ARG A 828 -1.77 20.92 -57.89
#